data_AF-A0A7K1RD86-F1
#
_entry.id   AF-A0A7K1RD86-F1
#
_cell.length_a   1.000
_cell.length_b   1.000
_cell.length_c   1.000
_cell.angle_alpha   90.00
_cell.angle_beta   90.00
_cell.angle_gamma   90.00
#
_symmetry.space_group_name_H-M   'P 1'
#
loop_
_entity.id
_entity.type
_entity.pdbx_description
1 polymer ?
#
loop_
_entity_poly.entity_id
_entity_poly.type
_entity_poly.pdbx_seq_one_letter_code
_entity_poly.pdbx_strand_id
1 'polypeptide(L)'
;MTVDLETSNREYPLPNIENTMAHDVARLINALTAIDVDVASILTTLALKAAIDSPGFSGSPTAPTQPATANNATLATTAHVKAALSQFLSDAEGAISTITELQAALEDADVVTGLTALINTRAPLDSANLTGTPTTVTPAADDNSQKIPTTGWVQSIKAMILGGVAADGNTLAKLFAALGGDKNFAATVASDLGNKASLNSPAFTGNPTAPTQTAGSNNTRISTTAFVTTAISTALASVSSSLSSLAASVVPVGRKVSAGSGLNGGGDLSADRAISLGSAKPITNSTTGTVDNTGHDHPLGFVAAEVYTGSETDLTDFPIGESIIVYSGGLVFNRNALIVPCHNKTNRSANEATTASKAQMSVVGICMPIDKAASADQTAFNTAFPLNTCVKLNSNDTSILALCDQDGGFIDAVEGINDQLGSYQTAATLVVVRVAEGVDDAATMANITGTSVAGTGIFAFLDAGPDVGVYPRLLICPGFTKAHADGAANPVLASLPTVANQILAQVIADGPAGLDDFTDWVENHAGMRIIPVSGGVYATDSTGTDVLRPMSPRVAGLFVRRDYENDGSPFKSIANQTVYGITRVEKNLRFSLTDGSTEGQQILAVHGGIIVRGESGDDFSISDGGFVFIGTDNLSEESVWDQYHKVRGRDFVELTVLRTVRSYLGKYNLTTQTIQSVVNTISTILQNRQSNGDILGFRARFDADKNNASDLRAGHIYVDMQFEEAPVFKRLTVASRPYAAALDATIDEILAAQNA
;
A
#
# COMPACT_ATOMS: atom_id res chain seq x y z
N MET A 1 -42.85 -95.30 -109.74
CA MET A 1 -42.68 -95.25 -108.27
C MET A 1 -41.94 -93.96 -108.00
N THR A 2 -42.55 -93.01 -107.30
CA THR A 2 -41.85 -91.80 -106.83
C THR A 2 -41.00 -92.18 -105.62
N VAL A 3 -39.78 -91.65 -105.55
CA VAL A 3 -38.82 -91.94 -104.46
C VAL A 3 -38.56 -90.63 -103.71
N ASP A 4 -39.06 -90.53 -102.49
CA ASP A 4 -38.85 -89.38 -101.63
C ASP A 4 -37.61 -89.58 -100.75
N LEU A 5 -36.56 -88.85 -101.07
CA LEU A 5 -35.38 -88.69 -100.22
C LEU A 5 -35.50 -87.34 -99.49
N GLU A 6 -35.31 -87.37 -98.18
CA GLU A 6 -35.44 -86.21 -97.29
C GLU A 6 -34.15 -85.96 -96.53
N THR A 7 -33.81 -84.70 -96.29
CA THR A 7 -32.66 -84.33 -95.46
C THR A 7 -32.96 -84.55 -93.98
N SER A 8 -31.92 -84.82 -93.18
CA SER A 8 -32.05 -85.06 -91.73
C SER A 8 -32.52 -83.84 -90.92
N ASN A 9 -32.57 -82.65 -91.54
CA ASN A 9 -32.96 -81.41 -90.87
C ASN A 9 -34.25 -80.88 -91.53
N ARG A 10 -35.38 -81.06 -90.84
CA ARG A 10 -36.75 -80.71 -91.26
C ARG A 10 -37.27 -81.40 -92.54
N GLU A 11 -36.73 -82.57 -92.87
CA GLU A 11 -37.27 -83.43 -93.93
C GLU A 11 -37.35 -82.74 -95.31
N TYR A 12 -36.42 -81.82 -95.59
CA TYR A 12 -36.49 -81.08 -96.85
C TYR A 12 -36.28 -82.01 -98.06
N PRO A 13 -37.04 -81.83 -99.15
CA PRO A 13 -36.93 -82.60 -100.38
C PRO A 13 -35.55 -82.53 -101.03
N LEU A 14 -34.92 -83.67 -101.30
CA LEU A 14 -33.75 -83.75 -102.17
C LEU A 14 -34.17 -84.04 -103.62
N PRO A 15 -33.58 -83.38 -104.63
CA PRO A 15 -33.85 -83.68 -106.03
C PRO A 15 -33.46 -85.12 -106.35
N ASN A 16 -34.35 -85.88 -106.99
CA ASN A 16 -34.08 -87.23 -107.45
C ASN A 16 -34.32 -87.31 -108.95
N ILE A 17 -33.36 -87.88 -109.69
CA ILE A 17 -33.44 -88.01 -111.14
C ILE A 17 -34.63 -88.85 -111.63
N GLU A 18 -35.22 -89.67 -110.75
CA GLU A 18 -36.41 -90.47 -111.05
C GLU A 18 -37.73 -89.72 -110.86
N ASN A 19 -37.72 -88.52 -110.27
CA ASN A 19 -38.91 -87.69 -110.11
C ASN A 19 -39.19 -86.84 -111.36
N THR A 20 -40.47 -86.62 -111.68
CA THR A 20 -40.83 -85.68 -112.74
C THR A 20 -40.56 -84.24 -112.27
N MET A 21 -40.11 -83.37 -113.17
CA MET A 21 -39.82 -81.95 -112.87
C MET A 21 -40.98 -81.23 -112.16
N ALA A 22 -42.23 -81.55 -112.51
CA ALA A 22 -43.41 -80.99 -111.85
C ALA A 22 -43.52 -81.36 -110.36
N HIS A 23 -43.07 -82.55 -109.98
CA HIS A 23 -43.09 -83.05 -108.62
C HIS A 23 -42.01 -82.37 -107.76
N ASP A 24 -40.78 -82.25 -108.29
CA ASP A 24 -39.68 -81.57 -107.58
C ASP A 24 -39.96 -80.06 -107.42
N VAL A 25 -40.57 -79.41 -108.41
CA VAL A 25 -41.01 -78.00 -108.30
C VAL A 25 -42.07 -77.83 -107.20
N ALA A 26 -43.07 -78.71 -107.13
CA ALA A 26 -44.08 -78.66 -106.06
C ALA A 26 -43.46 -78.84 -104.67
N ARG A 27 -42.47 -79.72 -104.54
CA ARG A 27 -41.73 -79.96 -103.30
C ARG A 27 -40.88 -78.74 -102.89
N LEU A 28 -40.20 -78.09 -103.83
CA LEU A 28 -39.47 -76.83 -103.61
C LEU A 28 -40.40 -75.70 -103.15
N ILE A 29 -41.59 -75.59 -103.75
CA ILE A 29 -42.60 -74.60 -103.35
C ILE A 29 -43.03 -74.84 -101.89
N ASN A 30 -43.29 -76.09 -101.50
CA ASN A 30 -43.66 -76.45 -100.13
C ASN A 30 -42.56 -76.14 -99.11
N ALA A 31 -41.29 -76.42 -99.44
CA ALA A 31 -40.16 -76.09 -98.57
C ALA A 31 -40.01 -74.57 -98.38
N LEU A 32 -40.16 -73.80 -99.46
CA LEU A 32 -40.07 -72.34 -99.40
C LEU A 32 -41.21 -71.72 -98.58
N THR A 33 -42.43 -72.28 -98.66
CA THR A 33 -43.56 -71.84 -97.82
C THR A 33 -43.35 -72.16 -96.35
N ALA A 34 -42.72 -73.29 -96.00
CA ALA A 34 -42.38 -73.60 -94.61
C ALA A 34 -41.33 -72.63 -94.03
N ILE A 35 -40.32 -72.27 -94.82
CA ILE A 35 -39.31 -71.28 -94.42
C ILE A 35 -39.96 -69.91 -94.20
N ASP A 36 -40.91 -69.51 -95.04
CA ASP A 36 -41.60 -68.21 -94.90
C ASP A 36 -42.42 -68.15 -93.60
N VAL A 37 -43.07 -69.26 -93.23
CA VAL A 37 -43.77 -69.40 -91.94
C VAL A 37 -42.80 -69.31 -90.75
N ASP A 38 -41.64 -69.98 -90.83
CA ASP A 38 -40.62 -69.93 -89.77
C ASP A 38 -40.05 -68.51 -89.60
N VAL A 39 -39.72 -67.82 -90.70
CA VAL A 39 -39.21 -66.44 -90.68
C VAL A 39 -40.26 -65.48 -90.10
N ALA A 40 -41.54 -65.65 -90.46
CA ALA A 40 -42.63 -64.88 -89.88
C ALA A 40 -42.77 -65.11 -88.35
N SER A 41 -42.58 -66.36 -87.88
CA SER A 41 -42.58 -66.68 -86.44
C SER A 41 -41.38 -66.07 -85.70
N ILE A 42 -40.21 -66.01 -86.35
CA ILE A 42 -39.02 -65.38 -85.78
C ILE A 42 -39.22 -63.86 -85.68
N LEU A 43 -39.73 -63.22 -86.73
CA LEU A 43 -39.98 -61.77 -86.71
C LEU A 43 -40.98 -61.37 -85.62
N THR A 44 -42.05 -62.16 -85.43
CA THR A 44 -43.04 -61.91 -84.36
C THR A 44 -42.43 -62.12 -82.97
N THR A 45 -41.54 -63.11 -82.79
CA THR A 45 -40.83 -63.32 -81.52
C THR A 45 -39.81 -62.22 -81.23
N LEU A 46 -39.09 -61.74 -82.25
CA LEU A 46 -38.07 -60.70 -82.11
C LEU A 46 -38.72 -59.33 -81.82
N ALA A 47 -39.91 -59.06 -82.37
CA ALA A 47 -40.71 -57.88 -82.05
C ALA A 47 -41.13 -57.80 -80.56
N LEU A 48 -41.04 -58.92 -79.81
CA LEU A 48 -41.33 -58.98 -78.37
C LEU A 48 -40.07 -58.85 -77.49
N LYS A 49 -38.88 -58.60 -78.07
CA LYS A 49 -37.61 -58.44 -77.34
C LYS A 49 -37.18 -56.96 -77.36
N ALA A 50 -36.63 -56.47 -76.26
CA ALA A 50 -36.06 -55.12 -76.16
C ALA A 50 -34.54 -55.12 -76.44
N ALA A 51 -33.99 -53.96 -76.82
CA ALA A 51 -32.55 -53.78 -77.02
C ALA A 51 -31.77 -53.95 -75.70
N ILE A 52 -30.54 -54.47 -75.79
CA ILE A 52 -29.69 -54.70 -74.60
C ILE A 52 -29.18 -53.40 -74.00
N ASP A 53 -28.88 -52.41 -74.85
CA ASP A 53 -28.48 -51.07 -74.46
C ASP A 53 -29.68 -50.13 -74.57
N SER A 54 -30.03 -49.49 -73.46
CA SER A 54 -31.14 -48.52 -73.38
C SER A 54 -32.48 -49.04 -73.93
N PRO A 55 -33.04 -50.13 -73.37
CA PRO A 55 -34.35 -50.62 -73.79
C PRO A 55 -35.43 -49.55 -73.59
N GLY A 56 -36.21 -49.27 -74.64
CA GLY A 56 -37.46 -48.52 -74.51
C GLY A 56 -38.54 -49.42 -73.90
N PHE A 57 -38.96 -49.16 -72.67
CA PHE A 57 -40.07 -49.87 -72.04
C PHE A 57 -41.41 -49.26 -72.50
N SER A 58 -42.31 -50.08 -73.05
CA SER A 58 -43.70 -49.69 -73.33
C SER A 58 -44.66 -50.54 -72.49
N GLY A 59 -45.88 -50.03 -72.24
CA GLY A 59 -46.83 -50.64 -71.29
C GLY A 59 -46.49 -50.34 -69.81
N SER A 60 -46.88 -51.24 -68.90
CA SER A 60 -46.63 -51.13 -67.45
C SER A 60 -45.62 -52.19 -66.98
N PRO A 61 -44.29 -51.95 -67.10
CA PRO A 61 -43.28 -52.92 -66.71
C PRO A 61 -43.31 -53.21 -65.20
N THR A 62 -43.24 -54.49 -64.82
CA THR A 62 -43.20 -54.93 -63.41
C THR A 62 -41.77 -55.24 -63.00
N ALA A 63 -41.30 -54.68 -61.87
CA ALA A 63 -40.00 -54.98 -61.26
C ALA A 63 -40.17 -55.37 -59.78
N PRO A 64 -39.26 -56.15 -59.18
CA PRO A 64 -39.31 -56.48 -57.75
C PRO A 64 -39.23 -55.22 -56.87
N THR A 65 -40.09 -55.12 -55.86
CA THR A 65 -40.07 -53.97 -54.92
C THR A 65 -39.02 -54.18 -53.85
N GLN A 66 -38.09 -53.23 -53.73
CA GLN A 66 -37.00 -53.25 -52.76
C GLN A 66 -37.44 -52.65 -51.40
N PRO A 67 -36.79 -53.01 -50.28
CA PRO A 67 -36.99 -52.36 -48.97
C PRO A 67 -36.75 -50.85 -49.04
N ALA A 68 -37.43 -50.06 -48.21
CA ALA A 68 -37.37 -48.59 -48.23
C ALA A 68 -35.96 -47.99 -47.99
N THR A 69 -35.04 -48.76 -47.41
CA THR A 69 -33.65 -48.34 -47.11
C THR A 69 -32.65 -48.68 -48.21
N ALA A 70 -33.08 -49.33 -49.29
CA ALA A 70 -32.17 -49.77 -50.35
C ALA A 70 -31.60 -48.60 -51.17
N ASN A 71 -30.28 -48.56 -51.36
CA ASN A 71 -29.55 -47.50 -52.09
C ASN A 71 -28.59 -48.07 -53.15
N ASN A 72 -29.05 -49.03 -53.94
CA ASN A 72 -28.23 -49.73 -54.94
C ASN A 72 -28.68 -49.42 -56.39
N ALA A 73 -27.95 -49.94 -57.38
CA ALA A 73 -28.17 -49.66 -58.80
C ALA A 73 -29.39 -50.39 -59.43
N THR A 74 -30.34 -50.88 -58.64
CA THR A 74 -31.56 -51.54 -59.16
C THR A 74 -32.66 -50.53 -59.49
N LEU A 75 -33.63 -50.92 -60.32
CA LEU A 75 -34.75 -50.05 -60.69
C LEU A 75 -35.73 -49.84 -59.52
N ALA A 76 -36.04 -48.58 -59.20
CA ALA A 76 -37.01 -48.23 -58.16
C ALA A 76 -38.45 -48.38 -58.66
N THR A 77 -39.28 -49.13 -57.92
CA THR A 77 -40.73 -49.21 -58.18
C THR A 77 -41.48 -48.06 -57.50
N THR A 78 -42.68 -47.73 -57.97
CA THR A 78 -43.56 -46.74 -57.32
C THR A 78 -43.91 -47.12 -55.88
N ALA A 79 -43.99 -48.42 -55.57
CA ALA A 79 -44.20 -48.91 -54.21
C ALA A 79 -42.99 -48.62 -53.29
N HIS A 80 -41.76 -48.77 -53.79
CA HIS A 80 -40.55 -48.43 -53.04
C HIS A 80 -40.49 -46.93 -52.72
N VAL A 81 -40.73 -46.07 -53.72
CA VAL A 81 -40.74 -44.60 -53.53
C VAL A 81 -41.81 -44.18 -52.52
N LYS A 82 -43.01 -44.79 -52.60
CA LYS A 82 -44.09 -44.51 -51.65
C LYS A 82 -43.73 -44.95 -50.23
N ALA A 83 -43.07 -46.10 -50.07
CA ALA A 83 -42.62 -46.58 -48.76
C ALA A 83 -41.54 -45.67 -48.15
N ALA A 84 -40.53 -45.28 -48.95
CA ALA A 84 -39.47 -44.36 -48.50
C ALA A 84 -40.03 -42.98 -48.11
N LEU A 85 -40.97 -42.44 -48.90
CA LEU A 85 -41.64 -41.18 -48.59
C LEU A 85 -42.51 -41.27 -47.33
N SER A 86 -43.21 -42.39 -47.13
CA SER A 86 -44.03 -42.60 -45.93
C SER A 86 -43.17 -42.70 -44.66
N GLN A 87 -41.97 -43.29 -44.75
CA GLN A 87 -41.02 -43.31 -43.64
C GLN A 87 -40.56 -41.89 -43.29
N PHE A 88 -40.16 -41.10 -44.30
CA PHE A 88 -39.76 -39.70 -44.11
C PHE A 88 -40.87 -38.86 -43.45
N LEU A 89 -42.12 -39.04 -43.89
CA LEU A 89 -43.27 -38.33 -43.31
C LEU A 89 -43.57 -38.76 -41.88
N SER A 90 -43.43 -40.05 -41.55
CA SER A 90 -43.61 -40.55 -40.18
C SER A 90 -42.53 -40.03 -39.22
N ASP A 91 -41.28 -39.94 -39.70
CA ASP A 91 -40.18 -39.40 -38.90
C ASP A 91 -40.39 -37.88 -38.65
N ALA A 92 -40.91 -37.16 -39.65
CA ALA A 92 -41.27 -35.76 -39.52
C ALA A 92 -42.47 -35.53 -38.58
N GLU A 93 -43.47 -36.40 -38.60
CA GLU A 93 -44.65 -36.33 -37.72
C GLU A 93 -44.27 -36.51 -36.25
N GLY A 94 -43.31 -37.39 -35.93
CA GLY A 94 -42.77 -37.53 -34.57
C GLY A 94 -42.05 -36.27 -34.06
N ALA A 95 -41.27 -35.61 -34.93
CA ALA A 95 -40.59 -34.35 -34.59
C ALA A 95 -41.58 -33.17 -34.42
N ILE A 96 -42.65 -33.14 -35.22
CA ILE A 96 -43.69 -32.11 -35.11
C ILE A 96 -44.58 -32.33 -33.87
N SER A 97 -44.85 -33.57 -33.49
CA SER A 97 -45.63 -33.91 -32.27
C SER A 97 -44.96 -33.39 -31.01
N THR A 98 -43.63 -33.56 -30.88
CA THR A 98 -42.87 -33.12 -29.70
C THR A 98 -42.80 -31.60 -29.57
N ILE A 99 -42.68 -30.88 -30.69
CA ILE A 99 -42.74 -29.40 -30.69
C ILE A 99 -44.15 -28.92 -30.34
N THR A 100 -45.20 -29.60 -30.83
CA THR A 100 -46.59 -29.26 -30.52
C THR A 100 -46.92 -29.48 -29.04
N GLU A 101 -46.42 -30.57 -28.45
CA GLU A 101 -46.57 -30.85 -27.01
C GLU A 101 -45.86 -29.82 -26.14
N LEU A 102 -44.64 -29.39 -26.52
CA LEU A 102 -43.90 -28.34 -25.81
C LEU A 102 -44.56 -26.97 -25.95
N GLN A 103 -45.09 -26.64 -27.13
CA GLN A 103 -45.84 -25.40 -27.36
C GLN A 103 -47.12 -25.37 -26.52
N ALA A 104 -47.88 -26.48 -26.50
CA ALA A 104 -49.07 -26.59 -25.66
C ALA A 104 -48.77 -26.47 -24.15
N ALA A 105 -47.62 -27.00 -23.70
CA ALA A 105 -47.19 -26.89 -22.30
C ALA A 105 -46.74 -25.47 -21.92
N LEU A 106 -46.16 -24.70 -22.85
CA LEU A 106 -45.76 -23.30 -22.63
C LEU A 106 -46.92 -22.31 -22.79
N GLU A 107 -47.92 -22.62 -23.61
CA GLU A 107 -49.13 -21.82 -23.79
C GLU A 107 -50.15 -22.01 -22.65
N ASP A 108 -49.96 -23.03 -21.78
CA ASP A 108 -50.77 -23.20 -20.59
C ASP A 108 -50.49 -22.05 -19.59
N ALA A 109 -51.47 -21.15 -19.49
CA ALA A 109 -51.44 -20.01 -18.60
C ALA A 109 -51.22 -20.41 -17.13
N ASP A 110 -51.59 -21.62 -16.71
CA ASP A 110 -51.34 -22.12 -15.35
C ASP A 110 -49.86 -22.47 -15.11
N VAL A 111 -49.10 -22.86 -16.14
CA VAL A 111 -47.65 -23.10 -16.02
C VAL A 111 -46.90 -21.78 -15.87
N VAL A 112 -47.24 -20.77 -16.69
CA VAL A 112 -46.63 -19.44 -16.60
C VAL A 112 -47.09 -18.71 -15.34
N THR A 113 -48.37 -18.79 -14.98
CA THR A 113 -48.92 -18.20 -13.74
C THR A 113 -48.39 -18.93 -12.51
N GLY A 114 -48.27 -20.26 -12.56
CA GLY A 114 -47.71 -21.08 -11.50
C GLY A 114 -46.23 -20.80 -11.28
N LEU A 115 -45.44 -20.70 -12.35
CA LEU A 115 -44.02 -20.35 -12.27
C LEU A 115 -43.83 -18.91 -11.78
N THR A 116 -44.64 -17.98 -12.28
CA THR A 116 -44.64 -16.57 -11.84
C THR A 116 -45.05 -16.44 -10.38
N ALA A 117 -46.03 -17.22 -9.92
CA ALA A 117 -46.45 -17.28 -8.52
C ALA A 117 -45.36 -17.90 -7.62
N LEU A 118 -44.64 -18.92 -8.10
CA LEU A 118 -43.52 -19.53 -7.38
C LEU A 118 -42.34 -18.56 -7.26
N ILE A 119 -42.00 -17.86 -8.35
CA ILE A 119 -40.93 -16.86 -8.38
C ILE A 119 -41.27 -15.69 -7.43
N ASN A 120 -42.51 -15.19 -7.48
CA ASN A 120 -42.94 -14.08 -6.64
C ASN A 120 -43.09 -14.43 -5.15
N THR A 121 -43.09 -15.71 -4.78
CA THR A 121 -43.08 -16.16 -3.37
C THR A 121 -41.68 -16.51 -2.86
N ARG A 122 -40.65 -16.49 -3.71
CA ARG A 122 -39.27 -16.79 -3.33
C ARG A 122 -38.48 -15.49 -3.19
N ALA A 123 -37.81 -15.31 -2.05
CA ALA A 123 -36.85 -14.22 -1.92
C ALA A 123 -35.55 -14.54 -2.70
N PRO A 124 -34.84 -13.52 -3.23
CA PRO A 124 -33.52 -13.70 -3.83
C PRO A 124 -32.55 -14.44 -2.91
N LEU A 125 -31.72 -15.32 -3.48
CA LEU A 125 -30.74 -16.10 -2.71
C LEU A 125 -29.68 -15.20 -2.07
N ASP A 126 -29.26 -14.16 -2.80
CA ASP A 126 -28.37 -13.12 -2.32
C ASP A 126 -29.15 -11.83 -2.07
N SER A 127 -28.98 -11.26 -0.87
CA SER A 127 -29.55 -9.96 -0.49
C SER A 127 -31.08 -9.87 -0.58
N ALA A 128 -31.79 -10.87 -0.04
CA ALA A 128 -33.24 -10.87 0.09
C ALA A 128 -33.77 -9.61 0.81
N ASN A 129 -34.53 -8.77 0.11
CA ASN A 129 -35.23 -7.63 0.71
C ASN A 129 -36.54 -8.09 1.37
N LEU A 130 -36.46 -8.50 2.65
CA LEU A 130 -37.61 -8.99 3.42
C LEU A 130 -38.59 -7.84 3.72
N THR A 131 -39.74 -7.81 3.06
CA THR A 131 -40.82 -6.84 3.31
C THR A 131 -41.96 -7.45 4.14
N GLY A 132 -42.72 -6.64 4.88
CA GLY A 132 -43.76 -7.10 5.80
C GLY A 132 -43.24 -7.47 7.20
N THR A 133 -43.95 -8.35 7.91
CA THR A 133 -43.55 -8.89 9.24
C THR A 133 -43.11 -10.36 9.10
N PRO A 134 -41.86 -10.64 8.70
CA PRO A 134 -41.38 -12.02 8.52
C PRO A 134 -41.44 -12.80 9.84
N THR A 135 -42.15 -13.93 9.84
CA THR A 135 -42.29 -14.80 11.00
C THR A 135 -41.22 -15.89 10.96
N THR A 136 -40.28 -15.87 11.90
CA THR A 136 -39.29 -16.94 12.11
C THR A 136 -39.43 -17.49 13.53
N VAL A 137 -38.98 -18.73 13.76
CA VAL A 137 -38.91 -19.28 15.13
C VAL A 137 -37.87 -18.52 15.93
N THR A 138 -38.24 -18.06 17.14
CA THR A 138 -37.31 -17.36 18.04
C THR A 138 -36.13 -18.27 18.39
N PRO A 139 -34.89 -17.91 18.01
CA PRO A 139 -33.70 -18.68 18.38
C PRO A 139 -33.50 -18.73 19.89
N ALA A 140 -32.74 -19.70 20.38
CA ALA A 140 -32.28 -19.73 21.77
C ALA A 140 -31.30 -18.57 22.04
N ALA A 141 -31.18 -18.12 23.28
CA ALA A 141 -30.34 -16.97 23.65
C ALA A 141 -28.83 -17.22 23.42
N ASP A 142 -28.42 -18.48 23.35
CA ASP A 142 -27.05 -18.95 23.12
C ASP A 142 -26.78 -19.41 21.67
N ASP A 143 -27.76 -19.27 20.76
CA ASP A 143 -27.61 -19.67 19.35
C ASP A 143 -26.67 -18.71 18.60
N ASN A 144 -25.59 -19.26 18.02
CA ASN A 144 -24.59 -18.54 17.23
C ASN A 144 -24.66 -18.84 15.72
N SER A 145 -25.74 -19.46 15.27
CA SER A 145 -25.97 -19.79 13.86
C SER A 145 -26.36 -18.55 13.04
N GLN A 146 -26.32 -18.65 11.71
CA GLN A 146 -26.73 -17.59 10.78
C GLN A 146 -28.27 -17.41 10.67
N LYS A 147 -29.03 -17.67 11.75
CA LYS A 147 -30.50 -17.49 11.76
C LYS A 147 -30.85 -16.01 11.94
N ILE A 148 -31.99 -15.58 11.38
CA ILE A 148 -32.50 -14.22 11.57
C ILE A 148 -32.93 -14.02 13.04
N PRO A 149 -32.37 -13.04 13.77
CA PRO A 149 -32.77 -12.76 15.15
C PRO A 149 -34.18 -12.15 15.21
N THR A 150 -35.06 -12.70 16.05
CA THR A 150 -36.41 -12.17 16.28
C THR A 150 -36.44 -11.11 17.37
N THR A 151 -37.50 -10.30 17.44
CA THR A 151 -37.70 -9.33 18.54
C THR A 151 -37.80 -10.02 19.91
N GLY A 152 -38.30 -11.26 19.98
CA GLY A 152 -38.29 -12.08 21.20
C GLY A 152 -36.87 -12.47 21.65
N TRP A 153 -35.98 -12.77 20.71
CA TRP A 153 -34.56 -13.02 21.00
C TRP A 153 -33.86 -11.74 21.48
N VAL A 154 -34.10 -10.60 20.83
CA VAL A 154 -33.56 -9.30 21.26
C VAL A 154 -34.03 -8.93 22.67
N GLN A 155 -35.29 -9.18 23.01
CA GLN A 155 -35.80 -8.95 24.37
C GLN A 155 -35.17 -9.91 25.39
N SER A 156 -34.88 -11.16 25.00
CA SER A 156 -34.22 -12.15 25.86
C SER A 156 -32.74 -11.78 26.13
N ILE A 157 -32.01 -11.36 25.10
CA ILE A 157 -30.64 -10.84 25.23
C ILE A 157 -30.64 -9.52 26.02
N LYS A 158 -31.58 -8.61 25.76
CA LYS A 158 -31.74 -7.37 26.53
C LYS A 158 -31.99 -7.67 28.01
N ALA A 159 -32.85 -8.64 28.33
CA ALA A 159 -33.09 -9.07 29.71
C ALA A 159 -31.83 -9.72 30.33
N MET A 160 -31.04 -10.45 29.55
CA MET A 160 -29.75 -11.01 29.99
C MET A 160 -28.68 -9.92 30.20
N ILE A 161 -28.65 -8.88 29.37
CA ILE A 161 -27.73 -7.74 29.53
C ILE A 161 -28.15 -6.86 30.72
N LEU A 162 -29.45 -6.61 30.90
CA LEU A 162 -29.97 -5.77 31.99
C LEU A 162 -30.10 -6.52 33.33
N GLY A 163 -30.23 -7.85 33.33
CA GLY A 163 -30.47 -8.67 34.53
C GLY A 163 -29.42 -9.76 34.78
N GLY A 164 -28.50 -10.01 33.86
CA GLY A 164 -27.51 -11.10 33.91
C GLY A 164 -26.09 -10.67 34.29
N VAL A 165 -25.90 -9.44 34.75
CA VAL A 165 -24.67 -9.10 35.48
C VAL A 165 -24.92 -9.43 36.95
N ALA A 166 -24.39 -10.58 37.39
CA ALA A 166 -24.36 -10.94 38.80
C ALA A 166 -23.89 -9.75 39.65
N ALA A 167 -24.31 -9.71 40.92
CA ALA A 167 -24.13 -8.61 41.88
C ALA A 167 -22.68 -8.06 42.02
N ASP A 168 -21.70 -8.71 41.39
CA ASP A 168 -20.30 -8.34 41.39
C ASP A 168 -19.80 -7.53 40.18
N GLY A 169 -20.57 -7.41 39.08
CA GLY A 169 -20.05 -6.88 37.80
C GLY A 169 -20.56 -5.49 37.35
N ASN A 170 -21.39 -4.81 38.13
CA ASN A 170 -21.90 -3.48 37.75
C ASN A 170 -20.94 -2.36 38.16
N THR A 171 -19.81 -2.22 37.46
CA THR A 171 -18.77 -1.21 37.78
C THR A 171 -19.34 0.18 38.00
N LEU A 172 -20.35 0.60 37.21
CA LEU A 172 -21.03 1.88 37.38
C LEU A 172 -21.94 1.95 38.62
N ALA A 173 -22.61 0.87 39.02
CA ALA A 173 -23.44 0.87 40.22
C ALA A 173 -22.62 0.65 41.51
N LYS A 174 -21.50 -0.08 41.44
CA LYS A 174 -20.45 -0.07 42.47
C LYS A 174 -19.81 1.30 42.60
N LEU A 175 -19.52 2.01 41.51
CA LEU A 175 -19.07 3.40 41.54
C LEU A 175 -20.13 4.31 42.17
N PHE A 176 -21.39 4.19 41.75
CA PHE A 176 -22.48 4.98 42.32
C PHE A 176 -22.68 4.71 43.82
N ALA A 177 -22.63 3.45 44.26
CA ALA A 177 -22.70 3.07 45.67
C ALA A 177 -21.44 3.44 46.47
N ALA A 178 -20.24 3.31 45.89
CA ALA A 178 -18.97 3.69 46.50
C ALA A 178 -18.83 5.21 46.66
N LEU A 179 -19.47 5.99 45.78
CA LEU A 179 -19.64 7.43 45.90
C LEU A 179 -20.86 7.81 46.75
N GLY A 180 -21.48 6.85 47.45
CA GLY A 180 -22.59 7.08 48.38
C GLY A 180 -23.90 7.55 47.75
N GLY A 181 -24.07 7.38 46.44
CA GLY A 181 -25.19 7.95 45.68
C GLY A 181 -25.13 9.48 45.57
N ASP A 182 -23.98 10.08 45.85
CA ASP A 182 -23.84 11.54 45.86
C ASP A 182 -23.68 12.09 44.44
N LYS A 183 -24.78 12.62 43.90
CA LYS A 183 -24.83 13.32 42.60
C LYS A 183 -23.92 14.56 42.53
N ASN A 184 -23.45 15.06 43.68
CA ASN A 184 -22.62 16.24 43.81
C ASN A 184 -21.23 15.90 44.40
N PHE A 185 -20.75 14.65 44.25
CA PHE A 185 -19.50 14.18 44.87
C PHE A 185 -18.33 15.17 44.79
N ALA A 186 -18.12 15.81 43.64
CA ALA A 186 -17.07 16.82 43.46
C ALA A 186 -17.24 18.05 44.37
N ALA A 187 -18.47 18.52 44.57
CA ALA A 187 -18.79 19.63 45.48
C ALA A 187 -18.64 19.21 46.95
N THR A 188 -19.02 17.98 47.29
CA THR A 188 -18.85 17.42 48.63
C THR A 188 -17.39 17.28 49.00
N VAL A 189 -16.56 16.72 48.10
CA VAL A 189 -15.10 16.63 48.29
C VAL A 189 -14.48 18.02 48.41
N ALA A 190 -14.90 18.99 47.59
CA ALA A 190 -14.40 20.36 47.69
C ALA A 190 -14.76 21.01 49.04
N SER A 191 -15.98 20.78 49.55
CA SER A 191 -16.42 21.25 50.87
C SER A 191 -15.64 20.58 52.00
N ASP A 192 -15.43 19.26 51.92
CA ASP A 192 -14.68 18.50 52.93
C ASP A 192 -13.20 18.87 52.97
N LEU A 193 -12.60 19.18 51.82
CA LEU A 193 -11.24 19.74 51.73
C LEU A 193 -11.19 21.16 52.30
N GLY A 194 -12.21 21.98 52.04
CA GLY A 194 -12.34 23.32 52.62
C GLY A 194 -12.43 23.33 54.15
N ASN A 195 -12.90 22.22 54.75
CA ASN A 195 -12.98 22.03 56.20
C ASN A 195 -11.68 21.49 56.83
N LYS A 196 -10.63 21.17 56.06
CA LYS A 196 -9.32 20.75 56.59
C LYS A 196 -8.41 21.96 56.81
N ALA A 197 -7.56 21.89 57.84
CA ALA A 197 -6.51 22.90 58.04
C ALA A 197 -5.30 22.64 57.12
N SER A 198 -4.60 23.69 56.71
CA SER A 198 -3.39 23.61 55.87
C SER A 198 -2.26 22.81 56.55
N LEU A 199 -1.53 22.00 55.76
CA LEU A 199 -0.42 21.19 56.28
C LEU A 199 0.75 22.04 56.79
N ASN A 200 1.06 23.12 56.09
CA ASN A 200 2.06 24.10 56.52
C ASN A 200 1.34 25.27 57.19
N SER A 201 1.72 25.59 58.43
CA SER A 201 1.16 26.69 59.22
C SER A 201 -0.38 26.67 59.32
N PRO A 202 -1.00 25.61 59.87
CA PRO A 202 -2.45 25.57 60.06
C PRO A 202 -2.93 26.72 60.97
N ALA A 203 -3.93 27.47 60.51
CA ALA A 203 -4.72 28.34 61.37
C ALA A 203 -5.91 27.54 61.90
N PHE A 204 -5.89 27.16 63.18
CA PHE A 204 -7.02 26.48 63.81
C PHE A 204 -8.08 27.50 64.24
N THR A 205 -9.35 27.21 63.97
CA THR A 205 -10.50 28.00 64.43
C THR A 205 -11.25 27.26 65.55
N GLY A 206 -12.03 27.98 66.36
CA GLY A 206 -12.72 27.42 67.53
C GLY A 206 -11.79 27.19 68.74
N ASN A 207 -12.08 26.16 69.55
CA ASN A 207 -11.28 25.74 70.71
C ASN A 207 -10.59 24.40 70.41
N PRO A 208 -9.37 24.38 69.85
CA PRO A 208 -8.70 23.14 69.46
C PRO A 208 -8.41 22.25 70.67
N THR A 209 -8.86 21.00 70.63
CA THR A 209 -8.57 20.01 71.67
C THR A 209 -7.33 19.20 71.28
N ALA A 210 -6.36 19.08 72.19
CA ALA A 210 -5.20 18.20 72.03
C ALA A 210 -5.02 17.34 73.30
N PRO A 211 -4.43 16.14 73.21
CA PRO A 211 -4.16 15.31 74.39
C PRO A 211 -3.17 15.98 75.35
N THR A 212 -3.54 16.15 76.62
CA THR A 212 -2.63 16.67 77.66
C THR A 212 -1.48 15.69 77.90
N GLN A 213 -0.25 16.13 77.65
CA GLN A 213 0.94 15.31 77.86
C GLN A 213 1.30 15.24 79.34
N THR A 214 2.10 14.24 79.72
CA THR A 214 2.65 14.12 81.07
C THR A 214 3.62 15.26 81.38
N ALA A 215 3.56 15.83 82.59
CA ALA A 215 4.44 16.92 83.03
C ALA A 215 5.93 16.55 82.85
N GLY A 216 6.74 17.50 82.36
CA GLY A 216 8.17 17.31 82.06
C GLY A 216 8.48 16.78 80.64
N SER A 217 7.47 16.50 79.82
CA SER A 217 7.67 16.13 78.40
C SER A 217 8.29 17.28 77.59
N ASN A 218 9.28 16.98 76.73
CA ASN A 218 9.99 17.94 75.87
C ASN A 218 9.96 17.59 74.37
N ASN A 219 8.93 16.86 73.94
CA ASN A 219 8.77 16.48 72.54
C ASN A 219 8.13 17.60 71.70
N THR A 220 8.03 17.38 70.39
CA THR A 220 7.53 18.36 69.40
C THR A 220 6.00 18.44 69.31
N ARG A 221 5.27 17.93 70.31
CA ARG A 221 3.79 17.92 70.30
C ARG A 221 3.21 19.23 70.84
N ILE A 222 1.94 19.52 70.50
CA ILE A 222 1.23 20.72 70.96
C ILE A 222 1.05 20.68 72.48
N SER A 223 1.38 21.79 73.15
CA SER A 223 1.16 21.98 74.58
C SER A 223 -0.26 22.47 74.86
N THR A 224 -0.99 21.79 75.76
CA THR A 224 -2.33 22.21 76.20
C THR A 224 -2.23 23.18 77.38
N THR A 225 -3.25 24.02 77.60
CA THR A 225 -3.32 24.91 78.76
C THR A 225 -3.20 24.14 80.08
N ALA A 226 -3.80 22.95 80.18
CA ALA A 226 -3.68 22.07 81.35
C ALA A 226 -2.23 21.62 81.62
N PHE A 227 -1.45 21.30 80.58
CA PHE A 227 -0.03 20.96 80.73
C PHE A 227 0.77 22.17 81.25
N VAL A 228 0.55 23.35 80.68
CA VAL A 228 1.24 24.59 81.09
C VAL A 228 0.91 24.95 82.53
N THR A 229 -0.37 24.91 82.92
CA THR A 229 -0.79 25.18 84.30
C THR A 229 -0.14 24.19 85.27
N THR A 230 -0.07 22.91 84.92
CA THR A 230 0.58 21.88 85.75
C THR A 230 2.08 22.16 85.88
N ALA A 231 2.78 22.42 84.77
CA ALA A 231 4.21 22.71 84.76
C ALA A 231 4.56 23.97 85.59
N ILE A 232 3.78 25.04 85.44
CA ILE A 232 3.96 26.28 86.21
C ILE A 232 3.70 26.04 87.70
N SER A 233 2.64 25.32 88.05
CA SER A 233 2.33 25.00 89.46
C SER A 233 3.46 24.21 90.12
N THR A 234 4.04 23.22 89.43
CA THR A 234 5.20 22.47 89.92
C THR A 234 6.43 23.38 90.10
N ALA A 235 6.71 24.26 89.13
CA ALA A 235 7.83 25.20 89.24
C ALA A 235 7.63 26.20 90.40
N LEU A 236 6.43 26.76 90.58
CA LEU A 236 6.13 27.69 91.66
C LEU A 236 6.30 27.04 93.04
N ALA A 237 5.89 25.77 93.18
CA ALA A 237 6.09 25.00 94.41
C ALA A 237 7.57 24.83 94.73
N SER A 238 8.41 24.52 93.73
CA SER A 238 9.87 24.44 93.94
C SER A 238 10.48 25.78 94.36
N VAL A 239 10.11 26.89 93.71
CA VAL A 239 10.60 28.23 94.06
C VAL A 239 10.17 28.63 95.47
N SER A 240 8.92 28.35 95.84
CA SER A 240 8.41 28.60 97.20
C SER A 240 9.22 27.84 98.27
N SER A 241 9.57 26.58 98.00
CA SER A 241 10.41 25.78 98.89
C SER A 241 11.85 26.33 99.00
N SER A 242 12.46 26.75 97.87
CA SER A 242 13.80 27.33 97.85
C SER A 242 13.87 28.73 98.47
N LEU A 243 12.82 29.54 98.32
CA LEU A 243 12.75 30.85 98.96
C LEU A 243 12.58 30.71 100.48
N SER A 244 11.82 29.70 100.93
CA SER A 244 11.68 29.38 102.34
C SER A 244 13.01 28.91 102.96
N SER A 245 13.80 28.11 102.23
CA SER A 245 15.13 27.67 102.70
C SER A 245 16.17 28.80 102.66
N LEU A 246 16.12 29.68 101.65
CA LEU A 246 16.98 30.86 101.59
C LEU A 246 16.65 31.83 102.73
N ALA A 247 15.38 32.12 102.98
CA ALA A 247 14.94 32.96 104.09
C ALA A 247 15.43 32.44 105.45
N ALA A 248 15.48 31.11 105.64
CA ALA A 248 16.05 30.49 106.82
C ALA A 248 17.60 30.59 106.88
N SER A 249 18.28 30.76 105.74
CA SER A 249 19.75 30.83 105.64
C SER A 249 20.34 32.24 105.68
N VAL A 250 19.60 33.29 105.32
CA VAL A 250 20.14 34.68 105.25
C VAL A 250 20.12 35.42 106.61
N VAL A 251 19.42 34.90 107.63
CA VAL A 251 19.40 35.49 108.99
C VAL A 251 20.21 34.60 109.95
N PRO A 252 21.49 34.93 110.25
CA PRO A 252 22.24 34.21 111.27
C PRO A 252 21.80 34.69 112.66
N VAL A 253 21.23 33.80 113.48
CA VAL A 253 20.82 34.08 114.87
C VAL A 253 21.98 34.18 115.88
N GLY A 254 23.15 34.65 115.43
CA GLY A 254 24.30 34.96 116.30
C GLY A 254 25.65 35.00 115.57
N ARG A 255 26.36 36.13 115.60
CA ARG A 255 27.78 36.24 115.19
C ARG A 255 28.61 36.89 116.30
N LYS A 256 29.76 36.31 116.61
CA LYS A 256 30.74 36.80 117.60
C LYS A 256 31.83 37.59 116.86
N VAL A 257 32.03 38.87 117.18
CA VAL A 257 33.18 39.64 116.66
C VAL A 257 34.37 39.39 117.59
N SER A 258 35.44 38.79 117.06
CA SER A 258 36.71 38.61 117.78
C SER A 258 37.78 39.36 117.01
N ALA A 259 38.21 40.50 117.54
CA ALA A 259 39.32 41.26 117.02
C ALA A 259 40.41 41.38 118.11
N GLY A 260 41.68 41.40 117.70
CA GLY A 260 42.83 41.58 118.60
C GLY A 260 42.82 42.92 119.33
N SER A 261 43.85 43.16 120.13
CA SER A 261 44.01 44.34 121.01
C SER A 261 43.88 45.66 120.25
N GLY A 262 42.66 46.21 120.18
CA GLY A 262 42.35 47.43 119.45
C GLY A 262 40.86 47.69 119.17
N LEU A 263 39.96 46.71 119.35
CA LEU A 263 38.50 46.88 119.17
C LEU A 263 37.72 46.32 120.39
N ASN A 264 37.04 47.17 121.17
CA ASN A 264 36.22 46.76 122.32
C ASN A 264 34.71 47.08 122.08
N GLY A 265 33.87 46.04 121.87
CA GLY A 265 32.38 46.10 121.79
C GLY A 265 31.75 44.99 120.91
N GLY A 266 30.81 44.14 121.42
CA GLY A 266 29.36 44.03 121.05
C GLY A 266 28.99 42.60 120.56
N GLY A 267 27.81 41.96 120.71
CA GLY A 267 26.42 42.33 121.10
C GLY A 267 25.43 42.11 119.93
N ASP A 268 24.12 41.83 120.16
CA ASP A 268 23.10 41.68 119.09
C ASP A 268 23.01 42.96 118.21
N LEU A 269 22.83 42.77 116.89
CA LEU A 269 22.99 43.75 115.80
C LEU A 269 21.66 44.18 115.17
N SER A 270 20.54 44.09 115.90
CA SER A 270 19.22 44.52 115.42
C SER A 270 19.05 46.04 115.23
N ALA A 271 20.11 46.84 115.45
CA ALA A 271 20.16 48.28 115.19
C ALA A 271 21.60 48.72 114.82
N ASP A 272 21.74 49.88 114.17
CA ASP A 272 23.04 50.44 113.75
C ASP A 272 24.01 50.61 114.93
N ARG A 273 25.27 50.22 114.72
CA ARG A 273 26.38 50.34 115.68
C ARG A 273 27.56 51.03 114.99
N ALA A 274 28.10 52.08 115.59
CA ALA A 274 29.32 52.72 115.11
C ALA A 274 30.55 51.95 115.62
N ILE A 275 31.38 51.43 114.70
CA ILE A 275 32.71 50.89 114.99
C ILE A 275 33.72 51.95 114.57
N SER A 276 34.48 52.51 115.52
CA SER A 276 35.47 53.56 115.25
C SER A 276 36.87 52.97 115.10
N LEU A 277 37.61 53.41 114.09
CA LEU A 277 39.03 53.08 113.85
C LEU A 277 39.87 54.36 114.05
N GLY A 278 41.01 54.26 114.74
CA GLY A 278 41.92 55.41 114.97
C GLY A 278 42.65 55.85 113.70
N SER A 279 42.94 57.15 113.58
CA SER A 279 43.59 57.79 112.42
C SER A 279 44.98 57.20 112.10
N ALA A 280 45.37 57.18 110.82
CA ALA A 280 46.69 56.69 110.39
C ALA A 280 47.82 57.68 110.76
N LYS A 281 48.97 57.16 111.21
CA LYS A 281 50.20 57.95 111.45
C LYS A 281 51.07 57.99 110.17
N PRO A 282 51.90 59.03 109.94
CA PRO A 282 52.79 59.10 108.78
C PRO A 282 53.85 57.99 108.77
N ILE A 283 54.12 57.40 107.60
CA ILE A 283 55.13 56.35 107.41
C ILE A 283 56.50 57.00 107.20
N THR A 284 57.42 56.82 108.14
CA THR A 284 58.84 57.21 108.03
C THR A 284 59.74 55.97 107.95
N ASN A 285 61.01 56.16 107.59
CA ASN A 285 62.04 55.11 107.54
C ASN A 285 62.36 54.45 108.91
N SER A 286 61.62 54.80 109.97
CA SER A 286 61.75 54.30 111.34
C SER A 286 60.45 53.71 111.93
N THR A 287 59.40 53.53 111.11
CA THR A 287 58.12 52.95 111.56
C THR A 287 58.21 51.44 111.75
N THR A 288 57.65 50.91 112.84
CA THR A 288 57.82 49.51 113.30
C THR A 288 56.54 48.69 113.35
N GLY A 289 55.39 49.25 112.97
CA GLY A 289 54.12 48.52 112.89
C GLY A 289 53.41 48.37 114.24
N THR A 290 53.09 49.49 114.89
CA THR A 290 52.43 49.52 116.21
C THR A 290 51.07 50.22 116.16
N VAL A 291 50.13 49.76 117.00
CA VAL A 291 48.78 50.34 117.16
C VAL A 291 48.62 50.82 118.60
N ASP A 292 48.23 52.08 118.78
CA ASP A 292 47.87 52.64 120.09
C ASP A 292 46.56 53.45 120.02
N ASN A 293 46.18 54.02 121.16
CA ASN A 293 44.98 54.83 121.33
C ASN A 293 44.99 56.16 120.53
N THR A 294 46.04 56.46 119.77
CA THR A 294 46.17 57.67 118.96
C THR A 294 46.35 57.37 117.46
N GLY A 295 46.58 56.11 117.05
CA GLY A 295 46.64 55.70 115.64
C GLY A 295 47.40 54.40 115.37
N HIS A 296 47.68 54.12 114.09
CA HIS A 296 48.48 52.96 113.63
C HIS A 296 49.47 53.31 112.49
N ASP A 297 50.55 52.53 112.34
CA ASP A 297 51.54 52.61 111.24
C ASP A 297 51.99 51.23 110.68
N HIS A 298 52.74 51.21 109.58
CA HIS A 298 53.24 50.00 108.88
C HIS A 298 54.69 50.16 108.39
N PRO A 299 55.56 49.12 108.45
CA PRO A 299 56.95 49.17 107.96
C PRO A 299 57.08 48.94 106.44
N LEU A 300 58.10 49.54 105.81
CA LEU A 300 58.46 49.35 104.38
C LEU A 300 59.79 48.61 104.23
N GLY A 301 59.85 47.61 103.33
CA GLY A 301 60.94 46.63 103.22
C GLY A 301 61.75 46.67 101.91
N PHE A 302 62.46 47.76 101.62
CA PHE A 302 63.45 47.82 100.52
C PHE A 302 64.70 48.65 100.92
N VAL A 303 65.88 48.22 100.46
CA VAL A 303 67.20 48.86 100.70
C VAL A 303 67.65 49.58 99.43
N ALA A 304 68.15 50.81 99.55
CA ALA A 304 68.23 51.84 98.50
C ALA A 304 69.30 51.67 97.39
N ALA A 305 69.64 50.45 96.94
CA ALA A 305 70.76 50.22 96.01
C ALA A 305 70.43 49.52 94.66
N GLU A 306 69.19 49.11 94.38
CA GLU A 306 68.82 48.37 93.15
C GLU A 306 68.01 49.18 92.13
N VAL A 307 68.35 50.46 91.96
CA VAL A 307 67.80 51.29 90.87
C VAL A 307 68.86 51.43 89.78
N TYR A 308 68.80 50.56 88.76
CA TYR A 308 69.58 50.69 87.53
C TYR A 308 68.78 51.47 86.47
N THR A 309 69.45 52.43 85.81
CA THR A 309 68.90 53.41 84.86
C THR A 309 69.73 53.44 83.56
N GLY A 310 69.09 53.18 82.41
CA GLY A 310 69.59 53.44 81.03
C GLY A 310 68.64 52.73 80.03
N SER A 311 68.08 53.30 78.94
CA SER A 311 68.43 54.32 77.92
C SER A 311 69.06 53.76 76.63
N GLU A 312 68.30 53.02 75.82
CA GLU A 312 68.07 53.27 74.37
C GLU A 312 67.23 52.16 73.69
N THR A 313 66.62 52.56 72.57
CA THR A 313 65.72 51.83 71.67
C THR A 313 66.50 51.10 70.57
N ASP A 314 66.01 49.93 70.16
CA ASP A 314 66.48 49.06 69.08
C ASP A 314 67.62 48.09 69.45
N LEU A 315 67.24 46.86 69.85
CA LEU A 315 68.00 45.67 69.50
C LEU A 315 67.13 44.41 69.54
N THR A 316 67.26 43.67 68.45
CA THR A 316 66.51 42.53 67.95
C THR A 316 67.07 41.23 68.50
N ASP A 317 66.27 40.50 69.28
CA ASP A 317 66.47 39.07 69.54
C ASP A 317 65.16 38.33 69.23
N PHE A 318 65.01 37.90 67.97
CA PHE A 318 64.02 36.90 67.59
C PHE A 318 64.73 35.56 67.37
N PRO A 319 64.42 34.53 68.18
CA PRO A 319 65.02 33.22 68.03
C PRO A 319 64.48 32.47 66.80
N ILE A 320 65.42 32.14 65.90
CA ILE A 320 65.58 30.91 65.11
C ILE A 320 64.30 30.21 64.61
N GLY A 321 64.01 30.37 63.32
CA GLY A 321 62.96 29.61 62.62
C GLY A 321 62.51 30.18 61.27
N GLU A 322 63.27 31.09 60.66
CA GLU A 322 62.96 31.66 59.34
C GLU A 322 62.79 30.59 58.23
N SER A 323 61.81 30.80 57.37
CA SER A 323 62.14 31.15 55.98
C SER A 323 61.18 32.21 55.44
N ILE A 324 61.80 33.28 54.94
CA ILE A 324 61.19 34.39 54.23
C ILE A 324 61.13 34.03 52.74
N ILE A 325 60.23 34.72 52.03
CA ILE A 325 60.31 35.20 50.63
C ILE A 325 59.31 34.50 49.70
N VAL A 326 58.51 35.18 48.88
CA VAL A 326 58.08 36.59 48.72
C VAL A 326 56.83 36.51 47.83
N TYR A 327 55.83 37.34 48.11
CA TYR A 327 54.68 37.59 47.26
C TYR A 327 55.05 38.43 46.03
N SER A 328 54.47 38.12 44.86
CA SER A 328 54.02 39.06 43.80
C SER A 328 53.94 38.28 42.49
N GLY A 329 52.91 38.33 41.66
CA GLY A 329 51.75 39.21 41.60
C GLY A 329 50.59 38.42 41.01
N GLY A 330 49.40 38.93 41.28
CA GLY A 330 48.16 38.17 41.23
C GLY A 330 47.87 37.46 39.92
N LEU A 331 47.36 36.24 40.06
CA LEU A 331 46.28 35.72 39.23
C LEU A 331 45.40 34.84 40.12
N VAL A 332 44.17 35.31 40.32
CA VAL A 332 43.07 34.57 40.93
C VAL A 332 42.81 33.33 40.07
N PHE A 333 42.81 32.13 40.65
CA PHE A 333 42.26 30.94 40.00
C PHE A 333 40.74 31.10 39.88
N ASN A 334 40.28 31.63 38.75
CA ASN A 334 38.87 31.58 38.39
C ASN A 334 38.53 30.17 37.87
N ARG A 335 37.68 29.45 38.60
CA ARG A 335 37.14 28.15 38.20
C ARG A 335 36.16 28.19 37.01
N ASN A 336 35.84 29.38 36.48
CA ASN A 336 34.86 29.58 35.41
C ASN A 336 35.37 30.50 34.28
N ALA A 337 36.52 30.17 33.67
CA ALA A 337 36.92 30.83 32.43
C ALA A 337 36.23 30.17 31.22
N LEU A 338 35.44 30.97 30.50
CA LEU A 338 34.76 30.61 29.25
C LEU A 338 35.79 30.25 28.18
N ILE A 339 35.84 28.96 27.81
CA ILE A 339 36.60 28.51 26.64
C ILE A 339 35.77 28.87 25.40
N VAL A 340 36.26 29.81 24.61
CA VAL A 340 35.82 29.98 23.21
C VAL A 340 36.45 28.84 22.41
N PRO A 341 35.68 27.94 21.77
CA PRO A 341 36.28 26.98 20.86
C PRO A 341 36.71 27.72 19.60
N CYS A 342 38.01 27.79 19.38
CA CYS A 342 38.55 28.11 18.06
C CYS A 342 38.06 27.03 17.08
N HIS A 343 37.48 27.49 15.96
CA HIS A 343 37.13 26.65 14.83
C HIS A 343 38.38 25.91 14.35
N ASN A 344 38.51 24.65 14.75
CA ASN A 344 39.49 23.75 14.19
C ASN A 344 38.99 23.38 12.79
N LYS A 345 39.66 23.90 11.77
CA LYS A 345 39.44 23.59 10.37
C LYS A 345 40.09 22.24 10.05
N THR A 346 39.61 21.18 10.68
CA THR A 346 39.97 19.77 10.43
C THR A 346 38.86 18.88 10.99
N ASN A 347 37.71 18.96 10.34
CA ASN A 347 36.71 17.90 10.17
C ASN A 347 35.62 18.53 9.32
N ARG A 348 35.78 18.46 7.99
CA ARG A 348 34.59 18.39 7.15
C ARG A 348 33.84 17.17 7.67
N SER A 349 32.73 17.42 8.36
CA SER A 349 31.94 16.44 9.08
C SER A 349 31.76 15.19 8.23
N ALA A 350 32.39 14.08 8.61
CA ALA A 350 32.20 12.76 7.99
C ALA A 350 30.80 12.16 8.29
N ASN A 351 29.83 13.03 8.54
CA ASN A 351 28.39 12.79 8.72
C ASN A 351 27.57 13.40 7.56
N GLU A 352 28.24 13.97 6.55
CA GLU A 352 27.61 14.48 5.33
C GLU A 352 27.00 13.32 4.54
N ALA A 353 25.71 13.47 4.19
CA ALA A 353 25.02 12.56 3.30
C ALA A 353 25.73 12.50 1.94
N THR A 354 25.90 11.31 1.39
CA THR A 354 26.44 11.17 0.03
C THR A 354 25.41 11.67 -0.98
N THR A 355 25.87 12.34 -2.05
CA THR A 355 24.99 12.76 -3.15
C THR A 355 24.30 11.55 -3.76
N ALA A 356 22.97 11.60 -3.82
CA ALA A 356 22.16 10.51 -4.36
C ALA A 356 22.46 10.27 -5.85
N SER A 357 22.71 9.02 -6.21
CA SER A 357 22.83 8.62 -7.61
C SER A 357 21.46 8.13 -8.11
N LYS A 358 20.77 8.96 -8.90
CA LYS A 358 19.42 8.67 -9.38
C LYS A 358 19.38 7.41 -10.26
N ALA A 359 18.30 6.65 -10.16
CA ALA A 359 17.98 5.58 -11.10
C ALA A 359 17.46 6.15 -12.43
N GLN A 360 17.71 5.47 -13.55
CA GLN A 360 17.15 5.86 -14.86
C GLN A 360 15.87 5.06 -15.11
N MET A 361 14.71 5.71 -14.99
CA MET A 361 13.38 5.06 -15.06
C MET A 361 12.68 5.17 -16.42
N SER A 362 13.25 5.95 -17.33
CA SER A 362 12.67 6.25 -18.65
C SER A 362 13.34 5.45 -19.77
N VAL A 363 14.12 4.42 -19.45
CA VAL A 363 14.75 3.54 -20.44
C VAL A 363 13.70 2.55 -20.93
N VAL A 364 13.44 2.55 -22.24
CA VAL A 364 12.40 1.71 -22.86
C VAL A 364 13.02 0.42 -23.39
N GLY A 365 12.48 -0.72 -22.96
CA GLY A 365 12.80 -2.05 -23.42
C GLY A 365 11.82 -2.48 -24.50
N ILE A 366 12.30 -2.80 -25.70
CA ILE A 366 11.48 -3.27 -26.83
C ILE A 366 11.85 -4.71 -27.16
N CYS A 367 10.89 -5.62 -27.11
CA CYS A 367 11.07 -7.00 -27.57
C CYS A 367 10.06 -7.32 -28.67
N MET A 368 10.56 -7.56 -29.89
CA MET A 368 9.76 -7.91 -31.06
C MET A 368 10.64 -8.46 -32.19
N PRO A 369 10.05 -9.13 -33.20
CA PRO A 369 10.74 -9.36 -34.46
C PRO A 369 11.12 -8.03 -35.12
N ILE A 370 12.30 -7.98 -35.72
CA ILE A 370 12.79 -6.80 -36.45
C ILE A 370 13.11 -7.24 -37.86
N ASP A 371 12.45 -6.59 -38.81
CA ASP A 371 12.67 -6.78 -40.24
C ASP A 371 13.85 -5.94 -40.71
N LYS A 372 14.66 -6.55 -41.58
CA LYS A 372 15.81 -5.88 -42.19
C LYS A 372 15.34 -5.03 -43.37
N ALA A 373 15.89 -3.83 -43.54
CA ALA A 373 15.69 -3.06 -44.75
C ALA A 373 16.11 -3.87 -45.99
N ALA A 374 15.36 -3.75 -47.09
CA ALA A 374 15.72 -4.38 -48.36
C ALA A 374 17.14 -3.98 -48.82
N SER A 375 17.52 -2.72 -48.56
CA SER A 375 18.80 -2.13 -48.95
C SER A 375 19.97 -2.45 -48.00
N ALA A 376 19.72 -3.04 -46.82
CA ALA A 376 20.75 -3.27 -45.80
C ALA A 376 21.47 -4.63 -45.96
N ASP A 377 22.76 -4.67 -45.62
CA ASP A 377 23.54 -5.91 -45.58
C ASP A 377 23.14 -6.81 -44.39
N GLN A 378 23.02 -8.13 -44.63
CA GLN A 378 22.57 -9.09 -43.61
C GLN A 378 23.57 -9.23 -42.45
N THR A 379 24.87 -9.14 -42.72
CA THR A 379 25.92 -9.28 -41.71
C THR A 379 25.94 -8.05 -40.82
N ALA A 380 25.86 -6.85 -41.42
CA ALA A 380 25.73 -5.59 -40.69
C ALA A 380 24.47 -5.58 -39.81
N PHE A 381 23.34 -6.03 -40.34
CA PHE A 381 22.09 -6.11 -39.59
C PHE A 381 22.16 -7.10 -38.42
N ASN A 382 22.68 -8.32 -38.62
CA ASN A 382 22.81 -9.31 -37.55
C ASN A 382 23.86 -8.90 -36.49
N THR A 383 24.83 -8.06 -36.86
CA THR A 383 25.80 -7.50 -35.89
C THR A 383 25.18 -6.37 -35.08
N ALA A 384 24.40 -5.50 -35.72
CA ALA A 384 23.70 -4.40 -35.06
C ALA A 384 22.55 -4.91 -34.17
N PHE A 385 21.82 -5.94 -34.61
CA PHE A 385 20.74 -6.59 -33.89
C PHE A 385 20.93 -8.11 -33.86
N PRO A 386 21.81 -8.63 -32.97
CA PRO A 386 21.92 -10.06 -32.72
C PRO A 386 20.62 -10.62 -32.14
N LEU A 387 20.29 -11.87 -32.48
CA LEU A 387 19.10 -12.53 -31.95
C LEU A 387 19.23 -12.75 -30.44
N ASN A 388 18.17 -12.44 -29.70
CA ASN A 388 18.05 -12.66 -28.25
C ASN A 388 19.15 -12.00 -27.41
N THR A 389 19.73 -10.90 -27.88
CA THR A 389 20.74 -10.14 -27.12
C THR A 389 20.28 -8.71 -26.95
N CYS A 390 20.54 -8.13 -25.77
CA CYS A 390 20.23 -6.74 -25.49
C CYS A 390 21.14 -5.81 -26.30
N VAL A 391 20.54 -4.90 -27.07
CA VAL A 391 21.26 -3.85 -27.79
C VAL A 391 20.77 -2.49 -27.31
N LYS A 392 21.70 -1.63 -26.86
CA LYS A 392 21.38 -0.26 -26.49
C LYS A 392 21.58 0.66 -27.67
N LEU A 393 20.54 1.44 -27.99
CA LEU A 393 20.60 2.51 -28.98
C LEU A 393 19.79 3.71 -28.52
N ASN A 394 20.04 4.87 -29.13
CA ASN A 394 19.18 6.04 -28.97
C ASN A 394 18.18 6.06 -30.12
N SER A 395 16.96 6.52 -29.84
CA SER A 395 15.87 6.54 -30.82
C SER A 395 16.09 7.47 -32.02
N ASN A 396 17.16 8.29 -32.02
CA ASN A 396 17.55 9.15 -33.13
C ASN A 396 18.79 8.65 -33.90
N ASP A 397 19.28 7.44 -33.60
CA ASP A 397 20.46 6.88 -34.27
C ASP A 397 20.11 6.39 -35.68
N THR A 398 20.18 7.31 -36.65
CA THR A 398 19.86 7.03 -38.05
C THR A 398 20.76 5.97 -38.67
N SER A 399 21.96 5.72 -38.13
CA SER A 399 22.91 4.76 -38.70
C SER A 399 22.48 3.31 -38.47
N ILE A 400 21.96 3.04 -37.26
CA ILE A 400 21.46 1.71 -36.89
C ILE A 400 20.03 1.53 -37.39
N LEU A 401 19.19 2.56 -37.29
CA LEU A 401 17.79 2.50 -37.72
C LEU A 401 17.62 2.32 -39.23
N ALA A 402 18.56 2.83 -40.04
CA ALA A 402 18.55 2.61 -41.50
C ALA A 402 18.78 1.13 -41.91
N LEU A 403 19.25 0.28 -40.99
CA LEU A 403 19.40 -1.16 -41.25
C LEU A 403 18.06 -1.91 -41.12
N CYS A 404 17.07 -1.33 -40.44
CA CYS A 404 15.75 -1.89 -40.23
C CYS A 404 14.78 -1.44 -41.34
N ASP A 405 13.76 -2.26 -41.60
CA ASP A 405 12.70 -1.89 -42.54
C ASP A 405 11.97 -0.63 -42.07
N GLN A 406 11.88 0.38 -42.93
CA GLN A 406 11.35 1.71 -42.58
C GLN A 406 9.84 1.70 -42.40
N ASP A 407 9.14 0.77 -43.06
CA ASP A 407 7.69 0.58 -42.89
C ASP A 407 7.35 -0.51 -41.86
N GLY A 408 8.38 -1.19 -41.34
CA GLY A 408 8.28 -2.29 -40.38
C GLY A 408 7.78 -1.84 -39.01
N GLY A 409 7.22 -2.78 -38.24
CA GLY A 409 6.64 -2.50 -36.93
C GLY A 409 7.62 -1.92 -35.90
N PHE A 410 8.92 -2.27 -36.00
CA PHE A 410 9.95 -1.75 -35.10
C PHE A 410 10.21 -0.26 -35.31
N ILE A 411 10.28 0.19 -36.57
CA ILE A 411 10.49 1.61 -36.87
C ILE A 411 9.27 2.42 -36.45
N ASP A 412 8.04 1.96 -36.72
CA ASP A 412 6.83 2.62 -36.21
C ASP A 412 6.84 2.74 -34.67
N ALA A 413 7.32 1.72 -33.95
CA ALA A 413 7.43 1.80 -32.50
C ALA A 413 8.45 2.86 -32.05
N VAL A 414 9.60 2.97 -32.72
CA VAL A 414 10.63 3.98 -32.42
C VAL A 414 10.14 5.38 -32.77
N GLU A 415 9.49 5.56 -33.92
CA GLU A 415 8.89 6.83 -34.34
C GLU A 415 7.74 7.22 -33.41
N GLY A 416 6.86 6.29 -33.03
CA GLY A 416 5.78 6.54 -32.07
C GLY A 416 6.27 6.99 -30.69
N ILE A 417 7.45 6.53 -30.24
CA ILE A 417 8.12 7.04 -29.04
C ILE A 417 8.65 8.46 -29.30
N ASN A 418 9.31 8.68 -30.44
CA ASN A 418 9.90 9.97 -30.82
C ASN A 418 8.87 11.09 -30.97
N ASP A 419 7.69 10.78 -31.52
CA ASP A 419 6.59 11.73 -31.69
C ASP A 419 6.11 12.33 -30.37
N GLN A 420 6.27 11.60 -29.26
CA GLN A 420 5.84 12.09 -27.95
C GLN A 420 6.87 12.95 -27.24
N LEU A 421 8.11 12.99 -27.71
CA LEU A 421 9.21 13.68 -27.03
C LEU A 421 8.98 15.20 -27.00
N GLY A 422 9.40 15.85 -25.91
CA GLY A 422 9.28 17.29 -25.72
C GLY A 422 10.30 18.12 -26.51
N SER A 423 10.14 19.45 -26.55
CA SER A 423 10.92 20.38 -27.39
C SER A 423 12.45 20.39 -27.17
N TYR A 424 12.95 19.76 -26.10
CA TYR A 424 14.39 19.65 -25.80
C TYR A 424 14.85 18.20 -25.61
N GLN A 425 13.98 17.24 -25.91
CA GLN A 425 14.30 15.82 -25.89
C GLN A 425 14.60 15.37 -27.31
N THR A 426 15.88 15.20 -27.63
CA THR A 426 16.28 14.78 -28.98
C THR A 426 16.16 13.28 -29.19
N ALA A 427 16.19 12.47 -28.12
CA ALA A 427 16.08 11.01 -28.19
C ALA A 427 15.68 10.38 -26.86
N ALA A 428 15.03 9.21 -26.96
CA ALA A 428 14.86 8.25 -25.87
C ALA A 428 16.00 7.23 -25.90
N THR A 429 16.39 6.71 -24.73
CA THR A 429 17.31 5.57 -24.63
C THR A 429 16.52 4.27 -24.71
N LEU A 430 16.88 3.42 -25.66
CA LEU A 430 16.22 2.15 -25.93
C LEU A 430 17.16 0.98 -25.59
N VAL A 431 16.59 -0.10 -25.06
CA VAL A 431 17.21 -1.42 -24.98
C VAL A 431 16.35 -2.36 -25.81
N VAL A 432 16.88 -2.83 -26.92
CA VAL A 432 16.14 -3.61 -27.90
C VAL A 432 16.61 -5.04 -27.88
N VAL A 433 15.66 -5.97 -27.88
CA VAL A 433 15.90 -7.40 -28.03
C VAL A 433 15.17 -7.87 -29.28
N ARG A 434 15.94 -8.26 -30.30
CA ARG A 434 15.40 -8.84 -31.52
C ARG A 434 15.10 -10.32 -31.32
N VAL A 435 13.91 -10.76 -31.69
CA VAL A 435 13.55 -12.18 -31.76
C VAL A 435 13.37 -12.64 -33.20
N ALA A 436 13.41 -13.96 -33.42
CA ALA A 436 13.12 -14.53 -34.73
C ALA A 436 11.61 -14.51 -34.99
N GLU A 437 11.21 -14.14 -36.21
CA GLU A 437 9.84 -14.28 -36.67
C GLU A 437 9.49 -15.77 -36.84
N GLY A 438 8.31 -16.16 -36.36
CA GLY A 438 7.78 -17.51 -36.50
C GLY A 438 7.08 -17.74 -37.83
N VAL A 439 6.67 -18.98 -38.10
CA VAL A 439 5.85 -19.31 -39.28
C VAL A 439 4.40 -18.80 -39.17
N ASP A 440 3.98 -18.49 -37.94
CA ASP A 440 2.68 -17.93 -37.57
C ASP A 440 2.83 -17.02 -36.34
N ASP A 441 1.75 -16.32 -35.98
CA ASP A 441 1.71 -15.41 -34.83
C ASP A 441 1.98 -16.15 -33.51
N ALA A 442 1.55 -17.42 -33.39
CA ALA A 442 1.76 -18.23 -32.20
C ALA A 442 3.24 -18.57 -31.99
N ALA A 443 3.95 -18.98 -33.05
CA ALA A 443 5.39 -19.22 -33.01
C ALA A 443 6.18 -17.93 -32.75
N THR A 444 5.73 -16.80 -33.30
CA THR A 444 6.33 -15.49 -33.02
C THR A 444 6.16 -15.11 -31.55
N MET A 445 4.95 -15.25 -30.98
CA MET A 445 4.70 -15.03 -29.55
C MET A 445 5.50 -15.98 -28.66
N ALA A 446 5.71 -17.23 -29.07
CA ALA A 446 6.56 -18.18 -28.35
C ALA A 446 8.04 -17.73 -28.35
N ASN A 447 8.54 -17.21 -29.47
CA ASN A 447 9.89 -16.65 -29.56
C ASN A 447 10.05 -15.37 -28.72
N ILE A 448 9.03 -14.51 -28.66
CA ILE A 448 9.00 -13.32 -27.79
C ILE A 448 8.97 -13.73 -26.32
N THR A 449 8.14 -14.71 -25.95
CA THR A 449 8.05 -15.23 -24.59
C THR A 449 9.40 -15.81 -24.13
N GLY A 450 10.05 -16.58 -25.00
CA GLY A 450 11.37 -17.14 -24.75
C GLY A 450 11.44 -18.04 -23.52
N THR A 451 12.64 -18.22 -22.98
CA THR A 451 12.87 -19.06 -21.79
C THR A 451 13.87 -18.39 -20.84
N SER A 452 13.66 -18.54 -19.54
CA SER A 452 14.58 -18.04 -18.51
C SER A 452 15.92 -18.77 -18.48
N VAL A 453 15.99 -20.02 -18.93
CA VAL A 453 17.22 -20.84 -18.91
C VAL A 453 18.17 -20.43 -20.01
N ALA A 454 17.64 -20.17 -21.21
CA ALA A 454 18.42 -19.75 -22.37
C ALA A 454 18.61 -18.23 -22.47
N GLY A 455 17.92 -17.44 -21.64
CA GLY A 455 17.96 -15.98 -21.70
C GLY A 455 17.40 -15.44 -23.02
N THR A 456 16.36 -16.06 -23.58
CA THR A 456 15.79 -15.68 -24.89
C THR A 456 14.52 -14.85 -24.76
N GLY A 457 14.17 -14.10 -25.81
CA GLY A 457 12.97 -13.26 -25.81
C GLY A 457 12.97 -12.19 -24.72
N ILE A 458 11.85 -12.02 -24.02
CA ILE A 458 11.71 -11.07 -22.90
C ILE A 458 12.67 -11.36 -21.74
N PHE A 459 13.11 -12.62 -21.57
CA PHE A 459 14.06 -12.97 -20.50
C PHE A 459 15.46 -12.43 -20.76
N ALA A 460 15.81 -12.06 -21.99
CA ALA A 460 17.08 -11.40 -22.30
C ALA A 460 17.25 -10.06 -21.57
N PHE A 461 16.14 -9.39 -21.19
CA PHE A 461 16.20 -8.15 -20.41
C PHE A 461 16.81 -8.31 -19.02
N LEU A 462 16.86 -9.54 -18.48
CA LEU A 462 17.54 -9.84 -17.22
C LEU A 462 19.06 -9.63 -17.33
N ASP A 463 19.61 -9.80 -18.54
CA ASP A 463 21.03 -9.65 -18.83
C ASP A 463 21.39 -8.25 -19.39
N ALA A 464 20.43 -7.32 -19.46
CA ALA A 464 20.67 -5.95 -19.93
C ALA A 464 21.72 -5.19 -19.10
N GLY A 465 21.81 -5.48 -17.80
CA GLY A 465 22.83 -4.90 -16.92
C GLY A 465 24.27 -5.21 -17.38
N PRO A 466 24.70 -6.48 -17.46
CA PRO A 466 26.03 -6.84 -17.94
C PRO A 466 26.25 -6.52 -19.42
N ASP A 467 25.25 -6.71 -20.30
CA ASP A 467 25.43 -6.56 -21.75
C ASP A 467 25.56 -5.11 -22.19
N VAL A 468 24.69 -4.23 -21.68
CA VAL A 468 24.57 -2.84 -22.16
C VAL A 468 24.73 -1.78 -21.06
N GLY A 469 24.94 -2.20 -19.82
CA GLY A 469 25.19 -1.32 -18.68
C GLY A 469 23.96 -0.59 -18.15
N VAL A 470 22.76 -0.88 -18.65
CA VAL A 470 21.51 -0.23 -18.25
C VAL A 470 20.34 -1.20 -18.34
N TYR A 471 19.46 -1.19 -17.33
CA TYR A 471 18.22 -1.96 -17.36
C TYR A 471 17.06 -1.12 -17.91
N PRO A 472 16.23 -1.67 -18.81
CA PRO A 472 14.98 -1.03 -19.19
C PRO A 472 13.99 -1.04 -18.02
N ARG A 473 13.29 0.08 -17.81
CA ARG A 473 12.30 0.26 -16.73
C ARG A 473 10.88 0.46 -17.24
N LEU A 474 10.72 0.58 -18.55
CA LEU A 474 9.46 0.53 -19.27
C LEU A 474 9.60 -0.58 -20.31
N LEU A 475 8.83 -1.66 -20.21
CA LEU A 475 8.86 -2.78 -21.15
C LEU A 475 7.66 -2.73 -22.08
N ILE A 476 7.91 -2.89 -23.37
CA ILE A 476 6.88 -2.99 -24.39
C ILE A 476 7.16 -4.17 -25.32
N CYS A 477 6.09 -4.87 -25.71
CA CYS A 477 6.07 -5.88 -26.76
C CYS A 477 4.97 -5.48 -27.75
N PRO A 478 5.25 -4.49 -28.62
CA PRO A 478 4.21 -3.77 -29.35
C PRO A 478 3.37 -4.72 -30.21
N GLY A 479 2.06 -4.75 -29.99
CA GLY A 479 1.11 -5.55 -30.78
C GLY A 479 1.04 -7.04 -30.45
N PHE A 480 1.91 -7.56 -29.58
CA PHE A 480 1.96 -8.98 -29.20
C PHE A 480 1.34 -9.29 -27.83
N THR A 481 0.78 -8.29 -27.16
CA THR A 481 0.17 -8.42 -25.82
C THR A 481 -1.36 -8.50 -25.84
N LYS A 482 -1.99 -8.25 -27.00
CA LYS A 482 -3.45 -8.04 -27.14
C LYS A 482 -4.30 -9.30 -27.31
N ALA A 483 -3.85 -10.28 -28.09
CA ALA A 483 -4.68 -11.41 -28.51
C ALA A 483 -3.97 -12.74 -28.21
N HIS A 484 -4.74 -13.74 -27.79
CA HIS A 484 -4.32 -15.13 -27.78
C HIS A 484 -5.50 -15.99 -28.24
N ALA A 485 -5.21 -17.10 -28.90
CA ALA A 485 -6.25 -18.03 -29.34
C ALA A 485 -7.00 -18.64 -28.15
N ASP A 486 -8.27 -18.98 -28.36
CA ASP A 486 -9.11 -19.78 -27.46
C ASP A 486 -9.44 -19.17 -26.08
N GLY A 487 -9.36 -17.85 -25.92
CA GLY A 487 -9.74 -17.17 -24.67
C GLY A 487 -8.79 -17.40 -23.48
N ALA A 488 -7.61 -17.98 -23.73
CA ALA A 488 -6.57 -18.15 -22.72
C ALA A 488 -5.73 -16.86 -22.56
N ALA A 489 -5.06 -16.72 -21.41
CA ALA A 489 -4.12 -15.63 -21.15
C ALA A 489 -3.00 -15.58 -22.21
N ASN A 490 -2.59 -14.37 -22.59
CA ASN A 490 -1.54 -14.19 -23.58
C ASN A 490 -0.18 -14.63 -22.99
N PRO A 491 0.59 -15.52 -23.65
CA PRO A 491 1.81 -16.11 -23.09
C PRO A 491 2.91 -15.07 -22.88
N VAL A 492 2.98 -14.03 -23.73
CA VAL A 492 3.94 -12.93 -23.58
C VAL A 492 3.59 -12.14 -22.32
N LEU A 493 2.33 -11.73 -22.18
CA LEU A 493 1.89 -10.93 -21.04
C LEU A 493 1.86 -11.72 -19.72
N ALA A 494 1.55 -13.02 -19.74
CA ALA A 494 1.62 -13.89 -18.58
C ALA A 494 3.07 -14.06 -18.06
N SER A 495 4.05 -13.98 -18.95
CA SER A 495 5.48 -14.17 -18.61
C SER A 495 6.19 -12.89 -18.21
N LEU A 496 5.75 -11.74 -18.75
CA LEU A 496 6.35 -10.42 -18.54
C LEU A 496 6.45 -10.00 -17.06
N PRO A 497 5.46 -10.27 -16.16
CA PRO A 497 5.59 -10.00 -14.74
C PRO A 497 6.81 -10.66 -14.09
N THR A 498 7.20 -11.85 -14.55
CA THR A 498 8.39 -12.56 -14.01
C THR A 498 9.66 -11.75 -14.24
N VAL A 499 9.82 -11.20 -15.45
CA VAL A 499 10.96 -10.35 -15.81
C VAL A 499 10.83 -8.98 -15.12
N ALA A 500 9.69 -8.33 -15.27
CA ALA A 500 9.40 -7.00 -14.72
C ALA A 500 9.59 -6.93 -13.21
N ASN A 501 9.27 -8.00 -12.47
CA ASN A 501 9.47 -8.07 -11.04
C ASN A 501 10.94 -8.13 -10.63
N GLN A 502 11.80 -8.80 -11.41
CA GLN A 502 13.22 -8.93 -11.10
C GLN A 502 14.00 -7.65 -11.42
N ILE A 503 13.66 -7.00 -12.54
CA ILE A 503 14.31 -5.76 -12.97
C ILE A 503 13.53 -4.51 -12.57
N LEU A 504 12.55 -4.60 -11.65
CA LEU A 504 11.71 -3.48 -11.18
C LEU A 504 11.29 -2.53 -12.32
N ALA A 505 10.64 -3.09 -13.34
CA ALA A 505 10.18 -2.39 -14.53
C ALA A 505 8.65 -2.42 -14.64
N GLN A 506 8.07 -1.44 -15.33
CA GLN A 506 6.66 -1.44 -15.68
C GLN A 506 6.46 -1.94 -17.10
N VAL A 507 5.45 -2.77 -17.31
CA VAL A 507 5.06 -3.31 -18.61
C VAL A 507 3.88 -2.49 -19.11
N ILE A 508 3.98 -1.93 -20.31
CA ILE A 508 2.84 -1.29 -20.97
C ILE A 508 2.28 -2.31 -21.95
N ALA A 509 1.07 -2.78 -21.65
CA ALA A 509 0.44 -3.89 -22.36
C ALA A 509 -0.71 -3.39 -23.24
N ASP A 510 -0.67 -3.71 -24.52
CA ASP A 510 -1.74 -3.42 -25.48
C ASP A 510 -2.87 -4.44 -25.26
N GLY A 511 -4.07 -3.96 -24.98
CA GLY A 511 -5.31 -4.75 -24.88
C GLY A 511 -6.26 -4.50 -26.06
N PRO A 512 -7.33 -5.28 -26.19
CA PRO A 512 -8.33 -5.09 -27.24
C PRO A 512 -9.14 -3.78 -27.05
N ALA A 513 -9.79 -3.32 -28.12
CA ALA A 513 -10.50 -2.04 -28.14
C ALA A 513 -11.97 -2.10 -27.64
N GLY A 514 -12.59 -3.29 -27.62
CA GLY A 514 -13.96 -3.47 -27.16
C GLY A 514 -14.04 -3.68 -25.64
N LEU A 515 -15.06 -3.12 -24.98
CA LEU A 515 -15.24 -3.24 -23.53
C LEU A 515 -15.28 -4.70 -23.04
N ASP A 516 -16.10 -5.55 -23.66
CA ASP A 516 -16.28 -6.94 -23.23
C ASP A 516 -14.96 -7.72 -23.40
N ASP A 517 -14.37 -7.67 -24.59
CA ASP A 517 -13.08 -8.29 -24.89
C ASP A 517 -11.95 -7.77 -23.97
N PHE A 518 -11.98 -6.48 -23.62
CA PHE A 518 -10.99 -5.88 -22.74
C PHE A 518 -11.17 -6.33 -21.30
N THR A 519 -12.42 -6.45 -20.83
CA THR A 519 -12.73 -6.97 -19.50
C THR A 519 -12.27 -8.42 -19.38
N ASP A 520 -12.61 -9.27 -20.36
CA ASP A 520 -12.14 -10.67 -20.42
C ASP A 520 -10.60 -10.76 -20.47
N TRP A 521 -9.97 -9.86 -21.23
CA TRP A 521 -8.50 -9.80 -21.30
C TRP A 521 -7.88 -9.36 -19.97
N VAL A 522 -8.48 -8.40 -19.26
CA VAL A 522 -8.01 -7.98 -17.93
C VAL A 522 -8.19 -9.10 -16.90
N GLU A 523 -9.31 -9.84 -16.92
CA GLU A 523 -9.56 -10.94 -15.98
C GLU A 523 -8.51 -12.07 -16.07
N ASN A 524 -7.87 -12.21 -17.23
CA ASN A 524 -6.81 -13.19 -17.46
C ASN A 524 -5.41 -12.76 -16.94
N HIS A 525 -5.24 -11.52 -16.48
CA HIS A 525 -3.93 -10.98 -16.10
C HIS A 525 -3.99 -10.17 -14.80
N ALA A 526 -2.98 -10.35 -13.94
CA ALA A 526 -2.85 -9.59 -12.70
C ALA A 526 -1.40 -9.19 -12.46
N GLY A 527 -1.19 -7.98 -11.92
CA GLY A 527 0.12 -7.51 -11.50
C GLY A 527 0.23 -6.00 -11.38
N MET A 528 0.82 -5.53 -10.26
CA MET A 528 1.13 -4.11 -10.00
C MET A 528 2.13 -3.47 -10.99
N ARG A 529 2.72 -4.29 -11.87
CA ARG A 529 3.71 -3.88 -12.88
C ARG A 529 3.18 -3.95 -14.30
N ILE A 530 1.88 -4.18 -14.51
CA ILE A 530 1.23 -4.13 -15.82
C ILE A 530 0.35 -2.89 -15.89
N ILE A 531 0.63 -2.04 -16.87
CA ILE A 531 -0.16 -0.86 -17.24
C ILE A 531 -0.96 -1.23 -18.49
N PRO A 532 -2.25 -1.53 -18.37
CA PRO A 532 -3.07 -1.94 -19.50
C PRO A 532 -3.52 -0.71 -20.30
N VAL A 533 -3.42 -0.78 -21.63
CA VAL A 533 -3.92 0.27 -22.53
C VAL A 533 -4.87 -0.37 -23.55
N SER A 534 -6.06 0.20 -23.72
CA SER A 534 -7.10 -0.36 -24.58
C SER A 534 -6.99 0.16 -26.02
N GLY A 535 -7.03 -0.79 -26.96
CA GLY A 535 -7.07 -0.53 -28.40
C GLY A 535 -5.75 -0.04 -28.99
N GLY A 536 -5.76 0.16 -30.30
CA GLY A 536 -4.68 0.75 -31.07
C GLY A 536 -4.97 2.19 -31.51
N VAL A 537 -4.02 2.73 -32.25
CA VAL A 537 -4.11 4.04 -32.90
C VAL A 537 -3.76 3.93 -34.37
N TYR A 538 -4.35 4.78 -35.20
CA TYR A 538 -3.92 4.94 -36.57
C TYR A 538 -2.86 6.03 -36.64
N ALA A 539 -1.76 5.71 -37.33
CA ALA A 539 -0.70 6.64 -37.65
C ALA A 539 -0.37 6.52 -39.13
N THR A 540 0.06 7.64 -39.71
CA THR A 540 0.41 7.72 -41.12
C THR A 540 1.79 7.11 -41.33
N ASP A 541 1.89 6.13 -42.22
CA ASP A 541 3.17 5.52 -42.62
C ASP A 541 3.97 6.42 -43.58
N SER A 542 5.15 5.95 -43.99
CA SER A 542 6.02 6.69 -44.94
C SER A 542 5.40 6.89 -46.33
N THR A 543 4.33 6.13 -46.64
CA THR A 543 3.59 6.18 -47.90
C THR A 543 2.39 7.15 -47.85
N GLY A 544 2.07 7.69 -46.68
CA GLY A 544 0.93 8.58 -46.48
C GLY A 544 -0.39 7.86 -46.16
N THR A 545 -0.35 6.57 -45.83
CA THR A 545 -1.53 5.75 -45.51
C THR A 545 -1.69 5.58 -44.00
N ASP A 546 -2.93 5.67 -43.51
CA ASP A 546 -3.23 5.42 -42.10
C ASP A 546 -3.25 3.92 -41.79
N VAL A 547 -2.26 3.45 -41.06
CA VAL A 547 -2.10 2.05 -40.64
C VAL A 547 -2.45 1.90 -39.16
N LEU A 548 -3.11 0.79 -38.80
CA LEU A 548 -3.38 0.46 -37.39
C LEU A 548 -2.08 0.05 -36.69
N ARG A 549 -1.73 0.75 -35.62
CA ARG A 549 -0.51 0.57 -34.84
C ARG A 549 -0.83 0.38 -33.36
N PRO A 550 0.03 -0.35 -32.61
CA PRO A 550 -0.13 -0.53 -31.18
C PRO A 550 0.03 0.79 -30.41
N MET A 551 -0.59 0.87 -29.25
CA MET A 551 -0.62 2.08 -28.41
C MET A 551 0.60 2.16 -27.48
N SER A 552 1.17 1.01 -27.09
CA SER A 552 2.26 0.88 -26.14
C SER A 552 3.50 1.75 -26.43
N PRO A 553 3.99 1.93 -27.68
CA PRO A 553 5.16 2.77 -27.93
C PRO A 553 4.89 4.26 -27.67
N ARG A 554 3.69 4.73 -28.03
CA ARG A 554 3.29 6.13 -27.82
C ARG A 554 3.07 6.41 -26.33
N VAL A 555 2.46 5.49 -25.60
CA VAL A 555 2.34 5.60 -24.13
C VAL A 555 3.71 5.53 -23.44
N ALA A 556 4.63 4.69 -23.92
CA ALA A 556 6.02 4.69 -23.43
C ALA A 556 6.71 6.04 -23.68
N GLY A 557 6.52 6.64 -24.86
CA GLY A 557 7.01 7.99 -25.18
C GLY A 557 6.47 9.07 -24.24
N LEU A 558 5.19 9.00 -23.85
CA LEU A 558 4.62 9.93 -22.86
C LEU A 558 5.31 9.80 -21.49
N PHE A 559 5.63 8.59 -21.05
CA PHE A 559 6.40 8.39 -19.81
C PHE A 559 7.79 9.01 -19.93
N VAL A 560 8.48 8.80 -21.06
CA VAL A 560 9.80 9.41 -21.30
C VAL A 560 9.73 10.94 -21.28
N ARG A 561 8.71 11.54 -21.90
CA ARG A 561 8.49 12.99 -21.82
C ARG A 561 8.27 13.45 -20.39
N ARG A 562 7.34 12.81 -19.70
CA ARG A 562 6.87 13.24 -18.37
C ARG A 562 7.94 13.12 -17.30
N ASP A 563 8.73 12.05 -17.34
CA ASP A 563 9.84 11.86 -16.40
C ASP A 563 10.93 12.91 -16.62
N TYR A 564 11.24 13.25 -17.88
CA TYR A 564 12.28 14.24 -18.21
C TYR A 564 11.91 15.67 -17.81
N GLU A 565 10.65 16.07 -17.97
CA GLU A 565 10.13 17.34 -17.44
C GLU A 565 10.42 17.51 -15.95
N ASN A 566 10.56 16.39 -15.22
CA ASN A 566 10.83 16.33 -13.79
C ASN A 566 12.24 15.77 -13.47
N ASP A 567 13.22 16.00 -14.35
CA ASP A 567 14.63 15.62 -14.13
C ASP A 567 14.80 14.11 -13.80
N GLY A 568 14.05 13.29 -14.54
CA GLY A 568 14.04 11.82 -14.48
C GLY A 568 13.19 11.23 -13.35
N SER A 569 12.40 12.03 -12.64
CA SER A 569 11.58 11.58 -11.50
C SER A 569 10.21 11.04 -11.95
N PRO A 570 9.88 9.75 -11.72
CA PRO A 570 8.68 9.12 -12.30
C PRO A 570 7.41 9.23 -11.44
N PHE A 571 7.30 10.26 -10.60
CA PHE A 571 6.16 10.44 -9.68
C PHE A 571 4.96 11.14 -10.32
N LYS A 572 5.14 11.75 -11.50
CA LYS A 572 4.06 12.44 -12.19
C LYS A 572 3.40 11.49 -13.18
N SER A 573 2.08 11.35 -13.06
CA SER A 573 1.28 10.58 -14.02
C SER A 573 1.30 11.21 -15.41
N ILE A 574 1.14 10.35 -16.43
CA ILE A 574 0.97 10.72 -17.84
C ILE A 574 -0.51 10.93 -18.22
N ALA A 575 -1.44 10.77 -17.29
CA ALA A 575 -2.84 11.07 -17.52
C ALA A 575 -3.04 12.55 -17.87
N ASN A 576 -4.03 12.82 -18.71
CA ASN A 576 -4.36 14.15 -19.22
C ASN A 576 -3.21 14.81 -20.01
N GLN A 577 -2.41 13.98 -20.69
CA GLN A 577 -1.36 14.44 -21.59
C GLN A 577 -1.79 14.28 -23.04
N THR A 578 -1.49 15.29 -23.86
CA THR A 578 -1.73 15.22 -25.31
C THR A 578 -0.81 14.20 -25.96
N VAL A 579 -1.39 13.38 -26.82
CA VAL A 579 -0.73 12.38 -27.66
C VAL A 579 -0.54 12.94 -29.06
N TYR A 580 0.68 12.88 -29.57
CA TYR A 580 1.05 13.36 -30.90
C TYR A 580 1.23 12.21 -31.89
N GLY A 581 1.35 12.50 -33.19
CA GLY A 581 1.66 11.49 -34.20
C GLY A 581 0.54 10.46 -34.47
N ILE A 582 -0.71 10.80 -34.15
CA ILE A 582 -1.87 9.93 -34.41
C ILE A 582 -2.95 10.66 -35.21
N THR A 583 -3.61 9.94 -36.12
CA THR A 583 -4.69 10.49 -36.97
C THR A 583 -6.07 10.16 -36.42
N ARG A 584 -6.27 8.95 -35.90
CA ARG A 584 -7.47 8.53 -35.18
C ARG A 584 -7.18 7.39 -34.20
N VAL A 585 -8.07 7.21 -33.23
CA VAL A 585 -8.08 6.02 -32.36
C VAL A 585 -8.77 4.84 -33.07
N GLU A 586 -8.43 3.60 -32.72
CA GLU A 586 -9.04 2.40 -33.32
C GLU A 586 -10.55 2.38 -33.15
N LYS A 587 -11.01 2.59 -31.92
CA LYS A 587 -12.41 2.75 -31.55
C LYS A 587 -12.58 4.07 -30.79
N ASN A 588 -13.59 4.86 -31.15
CA ASN A 588 -13.89 6.08 -30.43
C ASN A 588 -14.63 5.74 -29.13
N LEU A 589 -13.89 5.66 -28.03
CA LEU A 589 -14.43 5.40 -26.70
C LEU A 589 -14.99 6.70 -26.12
N ARG A 590 -16.32 6.75 -25.93
CA ARG A 590 -16.97 7.93 -25.36
C ARG A 590 -16.52 8.14 -23.91
N PHE A 591 -16.12 9.36 -23.59
CA PHE A 591 -15.74 9.81 -22.26
C PHE A 591 -16.55 11.05 -21.88
N SER A 592 -17.01 11.11 -20.64
CA SER A 592 -17.69 12.27 -20.08
C SER A 592 -17.18 12.53 -18.68
N LEU A 593 -17.06 13.81 -18.30
CA LEU A 593 -16.71 14.23 -16.94
C LEU A 593 -17.85 14.04 -15.92
N THR A 594 -19.10 13.93 -16.38
CA THR A 594 -20.29 13.86 -15.51
C THR A 594 -20.97 12.50 -15.55
N ASP A 595 -20.94 11.82 -16.69
CA ASP A 595 -21.51 10.49 -16.87
C ASP A 595 -20.46 9.40 -16.68
N GLY A 596 -20.62 8.58 -15.64
CA GLY A 596 -19.76 7.44 -15.33
C GLY A 596 -20.15 6.14 -16.06
N SER A 597 -21.21 6.15 -16.87
CA SER A 597 -21.71 4.96 -17.57
C SER A 597 -21.25 4.87 -19.02
N THR A 598 -20.36 5.76 -19.48
CA THR A 598 -19.81 5.68 -20.84
C THR A 598 -18.82 4.52 -20.98
N GLU A 599 -18.68 3.97 -22.19
CA GLU A 599 -17.76 2.85 -22.44
C GLU A 599 -16.32 3.15 -21.99
N GLY A 600 -15.82 4.37 -22.23
CA GLY A 600 -14.49 4.76 -21.77
C GLY A 600 -14.36 4.80 -20.24
N GLN A 601 -15.41 5.21 -19.52
CA GLN A 601 -15.41 5.19 -18.05
C GLN A 601 -15.50 3.76 -17.49
N GLN A 602 -16.19 2.86 -18.19
CA GLN A 602 -16.23 1.44 -17.82
C GLN A 602 -14.87 0.76 -18.00
N ILE A 603 -14.14 1.06 -19.09
CA ILE A 603 -12.76 0.59 -19.29
C ILE A 603 -11.83 1.14 -18.21
N LEU A 604 -11.95 2.43 -17.85
CA LEU A 604 -11.18 3.02 -16.76
C LEU A 604 -11.49 2.39 -15.40
N ALA A 605 -12.75 1.97 -15.17
CA ALA A 605 -13.16 1.32 -13.93
C ALA A 605 -12.55 -0.08 -13.76
N VAL A 606 -12.23 -0.77 -14.86
CA VAL A 606 -11.45 -2.03 -14.87
C VAL A 606 -9.94 -1.79 -15.05
N HIS A 607 -9.46 -0.61 -14.65
CA HIS A 607 -8.05 -0.19 -14.66
C HIS A 607 -7.42 0.05 -16.05
N GLY A 608 -8.19 0.06 -17.13
CA GLY A 608 -7.71 0.27 -18.49
C GLY A 608 -7.41 1.74 -18.85
N GLY A 609 -6.22 2.01 -19.41
CA GLY A 609 -5.91 3.30 -20.02
C GLY A 609 -6.52 3.45 -21.41
N ILE A 610 -7.06 4.62 -21.72
CA ILE A 610 -7.72 4.94 -22.99
C ILE A 610 -7.13 6.22 -23.60
N ILE A 611 -7.23 6.36 -24.92
CA ILE A 611 -7.02 7.65 -25.59
C ILE A 611 -8.36 8.16 -26.08
N VAL A 612 -8.69 9.39 -25.73
CA VAL A 612 -9.95 10.03 -26.11
C VAL A 612 -9.65 11.22 -27.01
N ARG A 613 -10.57 11.48 -27.94
CA ARG A 613 -10.51 12.68 -28.78
C ARG A 613 -11.09 13.86 -27.98
N GLY A 614 -10.41 15.00 -28.04
CA GLY A 614 -10.96 16.27 -27.58
C GLY A 614 -12.00 16.81 -28.56
N GLU A 615 -13.14 17.24 -28.04
CA GLU A 615 -14.26 17.76 -28.81
C GLU A 615 -14.54 19.22 -28.44
N SER A 616 -14.33 20.12 -29.39
CA SER A 616 -14.64 21.55 -29.20
C SER A 616 -16.15 21.74 -29.14
N GLY A 617 -16.64 22.25 -28.01
CA GLY A 617 -18.06 22.51 -27.76
C GLY A 617 -18.79 21.44 -26.94
N ASP A 618 -18.11 20.37 -26.53
CA ASP A 618 -18.62 19.46 -25.49
C ASP A 618 -18.05 19.88 -24.12
N ASP A 619 -18.91 20.46 -23.28
CA ASP A 619 -18.59 20.84 -21.90
C ASP A 619 -18.18 19.64 -21.02
N PHE A 620 -18.47 18.41 -21.46
CA PHE A 620 -18.15 17.18 -20.75
C PHE A 620 -16.90 16.46 -21.29
N SER A 621 -16.29 16.97 -22.37
CA SER A 621 -15.01 16.47 -22.88
C SER A 621 -13.86 16.80 -21.92
N ILE A 622 -12.81 15.98 -21.94
CA ILE A 622 -11.60 16.24 -21.15
C ILE A 622 -10.72 17.34 -21.76
N SER A 623 -10.84 17.58 -23.07
CA SER A 623 -10.03 18.55 -23.82
C SER A 623 -10.83 19.17 -24.96
N ASP A 624 -10.53 20.44 -25.27
CA ASP A 624 -11.15 21.17 -26.40
C ASP A 624 -10.68 20.67 -27.77
N GLY A 625 -9.58 19.91 -27.82
CA GLY A 625 -9.04 19.37 -29.06
C GLY A 625 -7.86 18.43 -28.88
N GLY A 626 -7.41 17.84 -29.99
CA GLY A 626 -6.34 16.84 -30.02
C GLY A 626 -6.77 15.49 -29.45
N PHE A 627 -5.79 14.63 -29.16
CA PHE A 627 -6.02 13.36 -28.49
C PHE A 627 -5.32 13.37 -27.14
N VAL A 628 -5.98 12.83 -26.12
CA VAL A 628 -5.48 12.86 -24.74
C VAL A 628 -5.51 11.46 -24.15
N PHE A 629 -4.41 11.05 -23.54
CA PHE A 629 -4.34 9.81 -22.79
C PHE A 629 -4.95 9.97 -21.40
N ILE A 630 -5.87 9.07 -21.05
CA ILE A 630 -6.54 9.00 -19.76
C ILE A 630 -6.36 7.58 -19.23
N GLY A 631 -5.60 7.44 -18.17
CA GLY A 631 -5.30 6.17 -17.51
C GLY A 631 -4.30 6.43 -16.40
N THR A 632 -4.54 5.87 -15.23
CA THR A 632 -3.68 6.08 -14.05
C THR A 632 -3.27 4.78 -13.37
N ASP A 633 -3.88 3.68 -13.78
CA ASP A 633 -3.94 2.46 -12.99
C ASP A 633 -3.11 1.35 -13.63
N ASN A 634 -2.70 0.40 -12.80
CA ASN A 634 -2.12 -0.87 -13.17
C ASN A 634 -3.09 -2.00 -12.79
N LEU A 635 -2.75 -3.24 -13.11
CA LEU A 635 -3.54 -4.42 -12.77
C LEU A 635 -3.26 -4.94 -11.35
N SER A 636 -3.05 -4.06 -10.36
CA SER A 636 -2.91 -4.48 -8.96
C SER A 636 -4.27 -4.82 -8.34
N GLU A 637 -4.33 -5.93 -7.61
CA GLU A 637 -5.51 -6.30 -6.80
C GLU A 637 -5.65 -5.43 -5.53
N GLU A 638 -4.57 -4.74 -5.13
CA GLU A 638 -4.54 -3.93 -3.92
C GLU A 638 -4.74 -2.45 -4.23
N SER A 639 -5.71 -1.81 -3.57
CA SER A 639 -6.02 -0.38 -3.81
C SER A 639 -4.89 0.58 -3.42
N VAL A 640 -3.87 0.12 -2.69
CA VAL A 640 -2.72 0.95 -2.30
C VAL A 640 -1.78 1.13 -3.50
N TRP A 641 -1.65 0.07 -4.31
CA TRP A 641 -0.72 -0.03 -5.42
C TRP A 641 -1.39 0.09 -6.79
N ASP A 642 -2.71 0.35 -6.83
CA ASP A 642 -3.53 0.50 -8.04
C ASP A 642 -2.94 1.52 -9.03
N GLN A 643 -2.27 2.57 -8.55
CA GLN A 643 -1.74 3.65 -9.38
C GLN A 643 -0.31 3.35 -9.86
N TYR A 644 -0.08 3.37 -11.17
CA TYR A 644 1.22 3.00 -11.74
C TYR A 644 2.36 3.94 -11.30
N HIS A 645 2.10 5.24 -11.08
CA HIS A 645 3.16 6.19 -10.73
C HIS A 645 3.62 6.01 -9.28
N LYS A 646 2.78 5.45 -8.41
CA LYS A 646 3.19 5.08 -7.05
C LYS A 646 4.21 3.94 -7.10
N VAL A 647 3.91 2.88 -7.84
CA VAL A 647 4.84 1.74 -8.00
C VAL A 647 6.14 2.19 -8.68
N ARG A 648 6.05 3.00 -9.76
CA ARG A 648 7.25 3.58 -10.41
C ARG A 648 8.06 4.48 -9.48
N GLY A 649 7.38 5.33 -8.71
CA GLY A 649 7.99 6.25 -7.74
C GLY A 649 8.72 5.49 -6.62
N ARG A 650 8.11 4.41 -6.12
CA ARG A 650 8.72 3.51 -5.14
C ARG A 650 9.97 2.83 -5.69
N ASP A 651 9.86 2.19 -6.84
CA ASP A 651 10.98 1.51 -7.51
C ASP A 651 12.14 2.50 -7.73
N PHE A 652 11.86 3.75 -8.13
CA PHE A 652 12.87 4.79 -8.27
C PHE A 652 13.62 5.11 -6.96
N VAL A 653 12.89 5.25 -5.85
CA VAL A 653 13.49 5.55 -4.54
C VAL A 653 14.32 4.38 -4.06
N GLU A 654 13.79 3.16 -4.14
CA GLU A 654 14.48 1.94 -3.72
C GLU A 654 15.79 1.74 -4.51
N LEU A 655 15.74 1.89 -5.84
CA LEU A 655 16.93 1.81 -6.68
C LEU A 655 17.94 2.92 -6.40
N THR A 656 17.47 4.14 -6.16
CA THR A 656 18.33 5.28 -5.81
C THR A 656 19.01 5.03 -4.46
N VAL A 657 18.30 4.47 -3.49
CA VAL A 657 18.85 4.07 -2.19
C VAL A 657 19.87 2.95 -2.37
N LEU A 658 19.55 1.88 -3.10
CA LEU A 658 20.48 0.76 -3.36
C LEU A 658 21.76 1.23 -4.05
N ARG A 659 21.64 2.06 -5.09
CA ARG A 659 22.79 2.61 -5.82
C ARG A 659 23.66 3.50 -4.94
N THR A 660 23.05 4.28 -4.06
CA THR A 660 23.77 5.20 -3.16
C THR A 660 24.42 4.44 -2.00
N VAL A 661 23.69 3.53 -1.35
CA VAL A 661 24.17 2.73 -0.21
C VAL A 661 25.29 1.78 -0.62
N ARG A 662 25.32 1.30 -1.88
CA ARG A 662 26.41 0.49 -2.42
C ARG A 662 27.79 1.13 -2.25
N SER A 663 27.89 2.46 -2.22
CA SER A 663 29.16 3.17 -2.01
C SER A 663 29.76 2.97 -0.60
N TYR A 664 28.93 2.59 0.39
CA TYR A 664 29.35 2.31 1.76
C TYR A 664 29.76 0.85 1.95
N LEU A 665 29.17 -0.08 1.18
CA LEU A 665 29.39 -1.51 1.30
C LEU A 665 30.86 -1.87 1.01
N GLY A 666 31.50 -2.56 1.96
CA GLY A 666 32.90 -3.01 1.85
C GLY A 666 33.97 -1.91 1.98
N LYS A 667 33.58 -0.63 2.02
CA LYS A 667 34.51 0.51 2.11
C LYS A 667 34.76 0.97 3.56
N TYR A 668 33.73 0.94 4.41
CA TYR A 668 33.80 1.43 5.78
C TYR A 668 33.58 0.31 6.79
N ASN A 669 34.28 0.39 7.92
CA ASN A 669 34.02 -0.51 9.06
C ASN A 669 32.65 -0.19 9.69
N LEU A 670 31.98 -1.22 10.22
CA LEU A 670 30.71 -1.04 10.90
C LEU A 670 30.92 -0.37 12.26
N THR A 671 30.74 0.95 12.29
CA THR A 671 30.82 1.79 13.48
C THR A 671 29.51 2.57 13.62
N THR A 672 29.22 3.10 14.81
CA THR A 672 28.04 3.96 15.03
C THR A 672 27.99 5.12 14.02
N GLN A 673 29.15 5.69 13.69
CA GLN A 673 29.27 6.75 12.69
C GLN A 673 28.84 6.29 11.30
N THR A 674 29.29 5.12 10.85
CA THR A 674 28.92 4.57 9.54
C THR A 674 27.41 4.31 9.44
N ILE A 675 26.82 3.74 10.50
CA ILE A 675 25.37 3.47 10.54
C ILE A 675 24.59 4.80 10.49
N GLN A 676 25.00 5.81 11.27
CA GLN A 676 24.36 7.11 11.25
C GLN A 676 24.47 7.80 9.88
N SER A 677 25.63 7.72 9.22
CA SER A 677 25.82 8.26 7.88
C SER A 677 24.92 7.58 6.84
N VAL A 678 24.68 6.27 6.95
CA VAL A 678 23.74 5.55 6.08
C VAL A 678 22.30 6.01 6.31
N VAL A 679 21.86 6.08 7.58
CA VAL A 679 20.49 6.54 7.92
C VAL A 679 20.28 8.00 7.50
N ASN A 680 21.27 8.88 7.69
CA ASN A 680 21.22 10.26 7.24
C ASN A 680 21.14 10.35 5.72
N THR A 681 21.91 9.53 4.99
CA THR A 681 21.88 9.52 3.53
C THR A 681 20.51 9.11 3.00
N ILE A 682 19.90 8.05 3.56
CA ILE A 682 18.54 7.63 3.21
C ILE A 682 17.53 8.74 3.54
N SER A 683 17.65 9.35 4.71
CA SER A 683 16.79 10.46 5.12
C SER A 683 16.90 11.66 4.17
N THR A 684 18.11 12.03 3.74
CA THR A 684 18.31 13.13 2.77
C THR A 684 17.71 12.82 1.41
N ILE A 685 17.79 11.58 0.92
CA ILE A 685 17.12 11.17 -0.33
C ILE A 685 15.62 11.42 -0.23
N LEU A 686 15.00 10.96 0.86
CA LEU A 686 13.55 11.10 1.07
C LEU A 686 13.13 12.55 1.34
N GLN A 687 13.91 13.32 2.09
CA GLN A 687 13.67 14.76 2.31
C GLN A 687 13.64 15.52 0.98
N ASN A 688 14.58 15.25 0.08
CA ASN A 688 14.60 15.88 -1.23
C ASN A 688 13.35 15.52 -2.06
N ARG A 689 12.86 14.28 -1.94
CA ARG A 689 11.60 13.88 -2.60
C ARG A 689 10.39 14.57 -1.98
N GLN A 690 10.34 14.70 -0.66
CA GLN A 690 9.26 15.39 0.03
C GLN A 690 9.22 16.88 -0.34
N SER A 691 10.38 17.53 -0.42
CA SER A 691 10.49 18.94 -0.84
C SER A 691 10.01 19.17 -2.28
N ASN A 692 10.12 18.15 -3.14
CA ASN A 692 9.62 18.20 -4.52
C ASN A 692 8.12 17.90 -4.63
N GLY A 693 7.46 17.54 -3.52
CA GLY A 693 6.06 17.10 -3.51
C GLY A 693 5.84 15.74 -4.18
N ASP A 694 6.88 14.90 -4.26
CA ASP A 694 6.79 13.53 -4.81
C ASP A 694 6.21 12.57 -3.75
N ILE A 695 6.53 12.80 -2.49
CA ILE A 695 6.03 12.04 -1.33
C ILE A 695 5.42 12.99 -0.29
N LEU A 696 4.43 12.51 0.46
CA LEU A 696 3.72 13.31 1.47
C LEU A 696 4.47 13.33 2.81
N GLY A 697 5.07 12.20 3.19
CA GLY A 697 5.83 12.02 4.42
C GLY A 697 6.70 10.78 4.37
N PHE A 698 7.70 10.73 5.25
CA PHE A 698 8.61 9.60 5.35
C PHE A 698 9.14 9.40 6.77
N ARG A 699 9.69 8.21 7.01
CA ARG A 699 10.42 7.82 8.20
C ARG A 699 11.57 6.91 7.79
N ALA A 700 12.79 7.25 8.21
CA ALA A 700 13.97 6.40 8.05
C ALA A 700 14.67 6.27 9.41
N ARG A 701 14.75 5.04 9.94
CA ARG A 701 15.36 4.81 11.27
C ARG A 701 16.10 3.48 11.36
N PHE A 702 17.07 3.46 12.26
CA PHE A 702 17.66 2.22 12.75
C PHE A 702 16.77 1.65 13.85
N ASP A 703 16.30 0.41 13.68
CA ASP A 703 15.46 -0.29 14.67
C ASP A 703 16.31 -1.26 15.49
N ALA A 704 16.37 -1.06 16.81
CA ALA A 704 17.19 -1.89 17.69
C ALA A 704 16.69 -3.34 17.78
N ASP A 705 15.38 -3.58 17.61
CA ASP A 705 14.79 -4.92 17.76
C ASP A 705 15.10 -5.81 16.55
N LYS A 706 15.34 -5.20 15.39
CA LYS A 706 15.71 -5.89 14.14
C LYS A 706 17.22 -6.02 13.95
N ASN A 707 18.03 -5.34 14.77
CA ASN A 707 19.49 -5.35 14.68
C ASN A 707 20.09 -5.99 15.93
N ASN A 708 20.12 -7.32 15.97
CA ASN A 708 20.72 -8.05 17.07
C ASN A 708 22.26 -8.00 17.03
N ALA A 709 22.92 -8.33 18.14
CA ALA A 709 24.38 -8.27 18.24
C ALA A 709 25.11 -9.28 17.32
N SER A 710 24.48 -10.40 16.96
CA SER A 710 25.05 -11.37 16.02
C SER A 710 25.09 -10.83 14.59
N ASP A 711 24.04 -10.14 14.15
CA ASP A 711 23.95 -9.54 12.82
C ASP A 711 24.94 -8.39 12.69
N LEU A 712 25.03 -7.53 13.72
CA LEU A 712 26.04 -6.47 13.77
C LEU A 712 27.47 -7.04 13.78
N ARG A 713 27.70 -8.17 14.45
CA ARG A 713 29.01 -8.85 14.40
C ARG A 713 29.33 -9.43 13.02
N ALA A 714 28.31 -9.89 12.29
CA ALA A 714 28.44 -10.32 10.90
C ALA A 714 28.54 -9.13 9.91
N GLY A 715 28.39 -7.89 10.38
CA GLY A 715 28.46 -6.69 9.55
C GLY A 715 27.14 -6.33 8.86
N HIS A 716 26.03 -6.95 9.26
CA HIS A 716 24.70 -6.71 8.71
C HIS A 716 23.97 -5.63 9.51
N ILE A 717 23.27 -4.74 8.80
CA ILE A 717 22.37 -3.75 9.38
C ILE A 717 21.02 -3.77 8.67
N TYR A 718 19.98 -3.51 9.44
CA TYR A 718 18.61 -3.30 8.98
C TYR A 718 18.20 -1.84 9.25
N VAL A 719 17.77 -1.16 8.20
CA VAL A 719 17.22 0.21 8.29
C VAL A 719 15.78 0.16 7.81
N ASP A 720 14.86 0.62 8.66
CA ASP A 720 13.44 0.72 8.39
C ASP A 720 13.18 2.02 7.61
N MET A 721 12.71 1.89 6.37
CA MET A 721 12.36 2.99 5.47
C MET A 721 10.89 2.91 5.12
N GLN A 722 10.13 3.94 5.48
CA GLN A 722 8.70 4.08 5.22
C GLN A 722 8.45 5.43 4.57
N PHE A 723 7.62 5.49 3.53
CA PHE A 723 7.21 6.72 2.89
C PHE A 723 5.88 6.51 2.17
N GLU A 724 5.13 7.59 1.98
CA GLU A 724 3.86 7.60 1.25
C GLU A 724 3.98 8.48 0.01
N GLU A 725 3.76 7.87 -1.16
CA GLU A 725 3.72 8.53 -2.46
C GLU A 725 2.46 9.39 -2.62
N ALA A 726 2.60 10.57 -3.23
CA ALA A 726 1.43 11.40 -3.50
C ALA A 726 0.49 10.72 -4.52
N PRO A 727 -0.80 10.51 -4.19
CA PRO A 727 -1.75 9.92 -5.13
C PRO A 727 -2.10 10.90 -6.26
N VAL A 728 -2.51 10.36 -7.41
CA VAL A 728 -3.05 11.18 -8.51
C VAL A 728 -4.46 11.64 -8.19
N PHE A 729 -4.76 12.87 -8.60
CA PHE A 729 -6.09 13.44 -8.54
C PHE A 729 -6.99 12.82 -9.63
N LYS A 730 -7.65 11.71 -9.30
CA LYS A 730 -8.51 10.95 -10.23
C LYS A 730 -9.89 11.56 -10.47
N ARG A 731 -10.56 12.03 -9.41
CA ARG A 731 -11.96 12.46 -9.47
C ARG A 731 -12.25 13.63 -8.54
N LEU A 732 -12.93 14.64 -9.08
CA LEU A 732 -13.56 15.71 -8.32
C LEU A 732 -15.07 15.51 -8.33
N THR A 733 -15.71 15.64 -7.17
CA THR A 733 -17.18 15.75 -7.11
C THR A 733 -17.53 17.14 -6.60
N VAL A 734 -18.10 17.97 -7.48
CA VAL A 734 -18.58 19.31 -7.12
C VAL A 734 -20.09 19.24 -6.86
N ALA A 735 -20.49 19.57 -5.63
CA ALA A 735 -21.90 19.71 -5.30
C ALA A 735 -22.29 21.19 -5.38
N SER A 736 -23.04 21.58 -6.42
CA SER A 736 -23.61 22.92 -6.51
C SER A 736 -24.96 22.97 -5.81
N ARG A 737 -25.14 23.95 -4.90
CA ARG A 737 -26.38 24.19 -4.17
C ARG A 737 -26.60 25.69 -3.99
N PRO A 738 -27.85 26.19 -3.98
CA PRO A 738 -28.13 27.57 -3.59
C PRO A 738 -27.67 27.85 -2.16
N TYR A 739 -27.01 28.99 -1.94
CA TYR A 739 -26.50 29.40 -0.63
C TYR A 739 -27.47 30.35 0.07
N ALA A 740 -28.49 29.78 0.72
CA ALA A 740 -29.59 30.55 1.33
C ALA A 740 -29.13 31.53 2.43
N ALA A 741 -28.08 31.22 3.18
CA ALA A 741 -27.57 32.07 4.26
C ALA A 741 -27.04 33.44 3.76
N ALA A 742 -26.71 33.59 2.48
CA ALA A 742 -26.39 34.91 1.93
C ALA A 742 -27.61 35.84 1.86
N LEU A 743 -28.83 35.29 1.80
CA LEU A 743 -30.06 36.08 1.85
C LEU A 743 -30.27 36.67 3.24
N ASP A 744 -29.96 35.91 4.31
CA ASP A 744 -30.01 36.41 5.68
C ASP A 744 -29.02 37.57 5.88
N ALA A 745 -27.79 37.44 5.37
CA ALA A 745 -26.81 38.53 5.38
C ALA A 745 -27.29 39.78 4.61
N THR A 746 -28.00 39.60 3.49
CA THR A 746 -28.59 40.71 2.72
C THR A 746 -29.73 41.39 3.50
N ILE A 747 -30.55 40.60 4.21
CA ILE A 747 -31.61 41.13 5.10
C ILE A 747 -30.97 41.94 6.22
N ASP A 748 -29.92 41.42 6.85
CA ASP A 748 -29.20 42.10 7.93
C ASP A 748 -28.56 43.42 7.46
N GLU A 749 -28.00 43.46 6.25
CA GLU A 749 -27.48 44.70 5.65
C GLU A 749 -28.59 45.74 5.40
N ILE A 750 -29.75 45.32 4.89
CA ILE A 750 -30.90 46.22 4.69
C ILE A 750 -31.41 46.75 6.04
N LEU A 751 -31.53 45.89 7.04
CA LEU A 751 -31.95 46.28 8.39
C LEU A 751 -30.94 47.24 9.02
N ALA A 752 -29.64 47.01 8.83
CA ALA A 752 -28.60 47.92 9.31
C ALA A 752 -28.69 49.29 8.61
N ALA A 753 -28.96 49.33 7.30
CA ALA A 753 -29.11 50.57 6.54
C ALA A 753 -30.39 51.36 6.90
N GLN A 754 -31.46 50.70 7.34
CA GLN A 754 -32.70 51.37 7.80
C GLN A 754 -32.59 51.95 9.22
N ASN A 755 -31.68 51.40 10.04
CA ASN A 755 -31.47 51.83 11.42
C ASN A 755 -30.32 52.86 11.57
N ALA A 756 -29.65 53.21 10.47
CA ALA A 756 -28.69 54.31 10.36
C ALA A 756 -29.40 55.59 9.91
#